data_AF-C5P612-F1
#
_entry.id   AF-C5P612-F1
#
_cell.length_a   1.000
_cell.length_b   1.000
_cell.length_c   1.000
_cell.angle_alpha   90.00
_cell.angle_beta   90.00
_cell.angle_gamma   90.00
#
_symmetry.space_group_name_H-M   'P 1'
#
loop_
_entity.id
_entity.type
_entity.pdbx_description
1 polymer ?
#
loop_
_entity_poly.entity_id
_entity_poly.type
_entity_poly.pdbx_seq_one_letter_code
_entity_poly.pdbx_strand_id
1 'polypeptide(L)'
;MSTCIHIHSNKNLEKPTGPLQAEAMGSNHPEGYDHVFDTSDGVGNGPRIINISDNLEVLCGPLLNYKRLSTDDSGRTIWHGTVLIVTLPGQKHPMLRLRPKGPVARGQTEFHTNGDVATGSETTIKGQKLFADPDKAFWRFFVAVPLENFEARWEYIIPTFRYQSGKTAKESWNFVVPSVSESMRIMFHSCNGFSVGTDLDHWQGPLLWNDVLRRHEQKPFHVMIGGGDQIYNDSVRVDGPLRVWTDITNPAKRRSHPFPNTMREECDKFYFNNYIRWYSTEPFATANAQIPQINIWDDHDIIDGFGSYTDHFMKCSVFRGIGGVAYKYYCLFQHHTPPAMSTYTTDTPETMQAVNGTSGQDPRQLENSYVLQEKEDDPSYIRGARPGPYVEEKGRNICTRLGKRIAFIAIDGRTERTRHQVNYPETYDLIFDRLEKELSAANGEIKHVIVLLGVPIAYPRLAWLENIISSPVIAPIRLLNRRFGVGGDLFNKFDGEVDLLDDLDDHYTARHHKRERRILIQRLQHISERFSVRVTILGGDVHLAAIGRFYSKVGSKIPVINDPRYMVNVVSSAITNKPPPKAVANLLARRNKIHHLDFHTDETLMKIFNEQPGGKEKSADFNKVTMPSRNYACITEVDFSGVNGGTKVNEEELAQFPAPKNGHNPLHPGEVDAGTTHPAADGITSRVGMDGGLDVSIRVEIDPADKEGTTEGYGFWIPPLVSPRMEGHHRFSRHREDRQTAEPSAA
;
A
#
# COMPACT_ATOMS: atom_id res chain seq x y z
N MET A 1 -0.26 36.38 -31.93
CA MET A 1 -1.62 36.93 -31.74
C MET A 1 -2.08 36.50 -30.37
N SER A 2 -2.04 37.43 -29.43
CA SER A 2 -2.42 37.21 -28.02
C SER A 2 -3.93 37.36 -27.87
N THR A 3 -4.58 36.39 -27.23
CA THR A 3 -5.99 36.50 -26.85
C THR A 3 -6.08 36.47 -25.33
N CYS A 4 -6.19 37.67 -24.75
CA CYS A 4 -6.60 37.88 -23.37
C CYS A 4 -8.06 37.45 -23.20
N ILE A 5 -8.36 36.60 -22.22
CA ILE A 5 -9.72 36.32 -21.78
C ILE A 5 -10.03 37.24 -20.61
N HIS A 6 -10.95 38.19 -20.84
CA HIS A 6 -11.52 39.06 -19.82
C HIS A 6 -12.50 38.28 -18.93
N ILE A 7 -12.24 38.26 -17.62
CA ILE A 7 -13.19 37.77 -16.62
C ILE A 7 -14.16 38.91 -16.27
N HIS A 8 -15.43 38.77 -16.63
CA HIS A 8 -16.50 39.65 -16.17
C HIS A 8 -16.98 39.22 -14.77
N SER A 9 -16.83 40.12 -13.81
CA SER A 9 -17.39 40.02 -12.46
C SER A 9 -18.89 40.30 -12.50
N ASN A 10 -19.72 39.26 -12.42
CA ASN A 10 -21.15 39.41 -12.13
C ASN A 10 -21.35 39.43 -10.60
N LYS A 11 -21.61 40.62 -10.06
CA LYS A 11 -22.07 40.83 -8.68
C LYS A 11 -23.59 40.58 -8.65
N ASN A 12 -24.00 39.43 -8.14
CA ASN A 12 -25.25 39.18 -7.37
C ASN A 12 -25.40 37.66 -7.16
N LEU A 13 -24.70 37.15 -6.15
CA LEU A 13 -24.97 35.85 -5.55
C LEU A 13 -25.31 36.12 -4.08
N GLU A 14 -26.46 35.62 -3.63
CA GLU A 14 -26.86 35.63 -2.23
C GLU A 14 -25.72 35.10 -1.36
N LYS A 15 -25.42 35.82 -0.28
CA LYS A 15 -24.38 35.41 0.68
C LYS A 15 -24.75 34.04 1.25
N PRO A 16 -23.88 33.02 1.19
CA PRO A 16 -24.04 31.85 2.04
C PRO A 16 -24.01 32.34 3.49
N THR A 17 -24.98 31.92 4.29
CA THR A 17 -24.94 32.08 5.75
C THR A 17 -23.64 31.44 6.25
N GLY A 18 -22.67 32.26 6.64
CA GLY A 18 -21.40 31.79 7.17
C GLY A 18 -21.59 31.02 8.49
N PRO A 19 -20.62 30.19 8.88
CA PRO A 19 -20.69 29.42 10.12
C PRO A 19 -20.86 30.36 11.32
N LEU A 20 -21.84 30.06 12.17
CA LEU A 20 -22.03 30.76 13.45
C LEU A 20 -21.07 30.15 14.47
N GLN A 21 -20.31 30.99 15.18
CA GLN A 21 -19.57 30.54 16.37
C GLN A 21 -20.56 30.13 17.46
N ALA A 22 -20.34 28.97 18.09
CA ALA A 22 -21.27 28.38 19.07
C ALA A 22 -21.53 29.25 20.31
N GLU A 23 -20.70 30.26 20.60
CA GLU A 23 -20.89 31.19 21.72
C GLU A 23 -22.25 31.92 21.67
N ALA A 24 -22.91 31.95 20.51
CA ALA A 24 -24.22 32.58 20.34
C ALA A 24 -25.44 31.69 20.68
N MET A 25 -25.31 30.37 20.87
CA MET A 25 -26.48 29.45 20.93
C MET A 25 -26.83 28.86 22.33
N GLY A 26 -26.02 29.05 23.37
CA GLY A 26 -26.31 28.45 24.70
C GLY A 26 -26.35 26.91 24.67
N SER A 27 -27.16 26.28 25.55
CA SER A 27 -27.27 24.81 25.69
C SER A 27 -28.34 24.14 24.79
N ASN A 28 -29.04 24.90 23.93
CA ASN A 28 -30.08 24.38 23.04
C ASN A 28 -29.55 24.32 21.61
N HIS A 29 -29.04 23.17 21.21
CA HIS A 29 -28.54 22.92 19.86
C HIS A 29 -29.64 22.36 18.94
N PRO A 30 -29.59 22.58 17.62
CA PRO A 30 -30.55 22.03 16.68
C PRO A 30 -30.51 20.48 16.66
N GLU A 31 -31.66 19.84 16.42
CA GLU A 31 -31.78 18.37 16.36
C GLU A 31 -30.82 17.78 15.31
N GLY A 32 -30.10 16.70 15.68
CA GLY A 32 -29.14 16.02 14.80
C GLY A 32 -27.71 16.57 14.84
N TYR A 33 -27.45 17.60 15.66
CA TYR A 33 -26.12 18.22 15.85
C TYR A 33 -25.46 17.88 17.19
N ASP A 34 -26.04 16.98 18.00
CA ASP A 34 -25.50 16.61 19.32
C ASP A 34 -24.04 16.13 19.26
N HIS A 35 -23.68 15.44 18.17
CA HIS A 35 -22.34 14.93 17.92
C HIS A 35 -21.26 16.02 17.76
N VAL A 36 -21.63 17.29 17.51
CA VAL A 36 -20.67 18.40 17.41
C VAL A 36 -20.04 18.66 18.77
N PHE A 37 -20.84 18.59 19.84
CA PHE A 37 -20.42 18.83 21.21
C PHE A 37 -20.08 17.55 21.96
N ASP A 38 -20.47 16.40 21.42
CA ASP A 38 -20.11 15.10 21.98
C ASP A 38 -18.60 14.83 21.85
N THR A 39 -17.96 14.78 23.01
CA THR A 39 -16.56 14.40 23.21
C THR A 39 -16.42 13.15 24.07
N SER A 40 -17.53 12.47 24.42
CA SER A 40 -17.56 11.38 25.42
C SER A 40 -16.67 10.18 25.06
N ASP A 41 -16.50 9.89 23.77
CA ASP A 41 -15.66 8.79 23.27
C ASP A 41 -14.27 9.25 22.79
N GLY A 42 -13.86 10.49 23.04
CA GLY A 42 -12.57 11.00 22.56
C GLY A 42 -11.95 12.08 23.44
N VAL A 43 -10.88 12.68 22.92
CA VAL A 43 -10.08 13.70 23.61
C VAL A 43 -10.10 14.99 22.80
N GLY A 44 -10.07 16.11 23.52
CA GLY A 44 -10.15 17.44 22.94
C GLY A 44 -11.60 17.95 22.90
N ASN A 45 -11.75 19.26 22.79
CA ASN A 45 -13.06 19.92 22.86
C ASN A 45 -13.77 20.03 21.50
N GLY A 46 -13.10 19.59 20.43
CA GLY A 46 -13.58 19.70 19.05
C GLY A 46 -13.71 21.14 18.55
N PRO A 47 -13.93 21.31 17.23
CA PRO A 47 -14.34 22.58 16.68
C PRO A 47 -15.80 22.85 17.11
N ARG A 48 -16.02 23.84 17.97
CA ARG A 48 -17.36 24.26 18.41
C ARG A 48 -18.08 25.07 17.31
N ILE A 49 -18.27 24.43 16.16
CA ILE A 49 -18.82 25.02 14.93
C ILE A 49 -20.10 24.26 14.61
N ILE A 50 -21.18 24.99 14.31
CA ILE A 50 -22.42 24.42 13.76
C ILE A 50 -22.60 24.93 12.33
N ASN A 51 -22.83 24.00 11.40
CA ASN A 51 -23.15 24.28 10.01
C ASN A 51 -24.57 23.77 9.71
N ILE A 52 -25.52 24.71 9.60
CA ILE A 52 -26.96 24.45 9.41
C ILE A 52 -27.35 24.07 7.97
N SER A 53 -26.38 23.78 7.09
CA SER A 53 -26.65 23.28 5.74
C SER A 53 -27.45 21.98 5.76
N ASP A 54 -28.43 21.86 4.86
CA ASP A 54 -29.15 20.60 4.61
C ASP A 54 -28.34 19.60 3.76
N ASN A 55 -27.35 20.10 3.00
CA ASN A 55 -26.39 19.27 2.29
C ASN A 55 -25.26 18.85 3.22
N LEU A 56 -24.80 17.61 3.05
CA LEU A 56 -23.55 17.12 3.59
C LEU A 56 -22.40 17.50 2.64
N GLU A 57 -21.74 18.61 2.95
CA GLU A 57 -20.59 19.16 2.21
C GLU A 57 -19.33 18.32 2.48
N VAL A 58 -18.91 17.56 1.47
CA VAL A 58 -17.81 16.60 1.49
C VAL A 58 -16.60 17.17 0.76
N LEU A 59 -15.47 17.21 1.47
CA LEU A 59 -14.15 17.61 0.97
C LEU A 59 -13.46 16.47 0.19
N CYS A 60 -13.62 15.22 0.64
CA CYS A 60 -13.03 14.04 -0.02
C CYS A 60 -13.79 12.75 0.34
N GLY A 61 -13.74 11.76 -0.55
CA GLY A 61 -14.39 10.46 -0.44
C GLY A 61 -15.62 10.29 -1.33
N PRO A 62 -16.38 9.19 -1.18
CA PRO A 62 -16.12 8.09 -0.24
C PRO A 62 -14.86 7.28 -0.60
N LEU A 63 -14.11 6.86 0.41
CA LEU A 63 -12.96 5.94 0.27
C LEU A 63 -13.30 4.61 0.96
N LEU A 64 -13.13 3.48 0.28
CA LEU A 64 -13.48 2.15 0.80
C LEU A 64 -12.21 1.40 1.22
N ASN A 65 -12.26 0.74 2.38
CA ASN A 65 -11.13 0.00 2.95
C ASN A 65 -11.59 -1.36 3.48
N TYR A 66 -10.83 -2.42 3.19
CA TYR A 66 -11.10 -3.75 3.71
C TYR A 66 -10.32 -4.00 5.01
N LYS A 67 -10.95 -4.70 5.98
CA LYS A 67 -10.36 -5.03 7.28
C LYS A 67 -10.08 -6.52 7.41
N ARG A 68 -11.14 -7.33 7.45
CA ARG A 68 -11.03 -8.77 7.74
C ARG A 68 -12.27 -9.56 7.37
N LEU A 69 -12.08 -10.88 7.37
CA LEU A 69 -13.17 -11.83 7.52
C LEU A 69 -13.29 -12.23 9.00
N SER A 70 -14.50 -12.50 9.45
CA SER A 70 -14.77 -13.18 10.72
C SER A 70 -15.89 -14.19 10.55
N THR A 71 -16.15 -15.00 11.58
CA THR A 71 -17.33 -15.86 11.65
C THR A 71 -18.25 -15.31 12.73
N ASP A 72 -19.54 -15.14 12.43
CA ASP A 72 -20.54 -14.75 13.42
C ASP A 72 -21.01 -15.94 14.27
N ASP A 73 -21.82 -15.68 15.30
CA ASP A 73 -22.33 -16.72 16.21
C ASP A 73 -23.20 -17.77 15.50
N SER A 74 -23.68 -17.48 14.29
CA SER A 74 -24.45 -18.41 13.45
C SER A 74 -23.57 -19.25 12.51
N GLY A 75 -22.25 -19.06 12.54
CA GLY A 75 -21.31 -19.75 11.66
C GLY A 75 -21.16 -19.12 10.27
N ARG A 76 -21.75 -17.95 10.01
CA ARG A 76 -21.62 -17.26 8.72
C ARG A 76 -20.34 -16.45 8.66
N THR A 77 -19.67 -16.50 7.52
CA THR A 77 -18.50 -15.66 7.27
C THR A 77 -18.95 -14.23 6.97
N ILE A 78 -18.45 -13.28 7.74
CA ILE A 78 -18.75 -11.85 7.63
C ILE A 78 -17.53 -11.13 7.06
N TRP A 79 -17.74 -10.36 6.00
CA TRP A 79 -16.77 -9.41 5.46
C TRP A 79 -16.87 -8.08 6.22
N HIS A 80 -15.74 -7.58 6.72
CA HIS A 80 -15.63 -6.31 7.42
C HIS A 80 -14.83 -5.32 6.60
N GLY A 81 -15.38 -4.12 6.44
CA GLY A 81 -14.73 -3.00 5.80
C GLY A 81 -15.23 -1.67 6.37
N THR A 82 -14.73 -0.58 5.79
CA THR A 82 -15.06 0.77 6.23
C THR A 82 -15.15 1.73 5.05
N VAL A 83 -16.06 2.72 5.14
CA VAL A 83 -16.13 3.85 4.21
C VAL A 83 -15.72 5.12 4.95
N LEU A 84 -14.78 5.88 4.40
CA LEU A 84 -14.35 7.18 4.93
C LEU A 84 -14.90 8.32 4.08
N ILE A 85 -15.39 9.37 4.74
CA ILE A 85 -15.61 10.69 4.13
C ILE A 85 -14.93 11.77 4.97
N VAL A 86 -14.51 12.84 4.31
CA VAL A 86 -14.00 14.05 4.95
C VAL A 86 -14.97 15.18 4.65
N THR A 87 -15.45 15.88 5.67
CA THR A 87 -16.49 16.90 5.55
C THR A 87 -16.01 18.24 6.08
N LEU A 88 -16.71 19.32 5.77
CA LEU A 88 -16.64 20.53 6.61
C LEU A 88 -17.09 20.17 8.04
N PRO A 89 -16.55 20.82 9.09
CA PRO A 89 -16.94 20.53 10.47
C PRO A 89 -18.34 21.04 10.77
N GLY A 90 -18.93 20.52 11.85
CA GLY A 90 -20.17 21.06 12.42
C GLY A 90 -21.47 20.72 11.68
N GLN A 91 -21.44 19.85 10.67
CA GLN A 91 -22.61 19.47 9.86
C GLN A 91 -23.49 18.45 10.58
N LYS A 92 -24.68 18.09 10.05
CA LYS A 92 -25.50 17.00 10.60
C LYS A 92 -24.73 15.68 10.63
N HIS A 93 -25.09 14.81 11.59
CA HIS A 93 -24.42 13.51 11.75
C HIS A 93 -24.50 12.69 10.46
N PRO A 94 -23.38 12.33 9.82
CA PRO A 94 -23.40 11.62 8.55
C PRO A 94 -23.97 10.21 8.68
N MET A 95 -24.76 9.79 7.70
CA MET A 95 -25.40 8.47 7.63
C MET A 95 -25.07 7.78 6.31
N LEU A 96 -24.96 6.45 6.33
CA LEU A 96 -24.78 5.62 5.14
C LEU A 96 -25.89 4.57 5.08
N ARG A 97 -26.55 4.42 3.93
CA ARG A 97 -27.50 3.33 3.66
C ARG A 97 -26.82 2.25 2.86
N LEU A 98 -26.96 0.99 3.25
CA LEU A 98 -26.33 -0.17 2.64
C LEU A 98 -27.38 -1.22 2.27
N ARG A 99 -27.32 -1.75 1.05
CA ARG A 99 -28.24 -2.80 0.58
C ARG A 99 -27.58 -3.79 -0.38
N PRO A 100 -27.99 -5.07 -0.40
CA PRO A 100 -27.51 -6.03 -1.39
C PRO A 100 -28.12 -5.73 -2.77
N LYS A 101 -27.34 -5.95 -3.82
CA LYS A 101 -27.81 -5.94 -5.23
C LYS A 101 -27.99 -7.35 -5.80
N GLY A 102 -27.43 -8.37 -5.14
CA GLY A 102 -27.48 -9.76 -5.58
C GLY A 102 -26.20 -10.21 -6.30
N PRO A 103 -26.26 -11.31 -7.06
CA PRO A 103 -25.09 -11.91 -7.70
C PRO A 103 -24.49 -11.02 -8.78
N VAL A 104 -23.17 -11.08 -8.93
CA VAL A 104 -22.46 -10.50 -10.08
C VAL A 104 -22.68 -11.38 -11.30
N ALA A 105 -23.24 -10.82 -12.39
CA ALA A 105 -23.44 -11.56 -13.64
C ALA A 105 -22.10 -11.98 -14.27
N ARG A 106 -21.93 -13.28 -14.56
CA ARG A 106 -20.74 -13.85 -15.23
C ARG A 106 -20.98 -13.99 -16.74
N GLY A 107 -20.98 -12.86 -17.46
CA GLY A 107 -21.10 -12.85 -18.92
C GLY A 107 -22.55 -12.95 -19.47
N GLN A 108 -22.69 -12.90 -20.80
CA GLN A 108 -23.99 -12.71 -21.49
C GLN A 108 -24.94 -13.93 -21.49
N THR A 109 -24.55 -15.09 -20.94
CA THR A 109 -25.31 -16.36 -21.12
C THR A 109 -25.81 -17.03 -19.84
N GLU A 110 -25.66 -16.43 -18.66
CA GLU A 110 -26.31 -16.96 -17.45
C GLU A 110 -27.70 -16.33 -17.28
N PHE A 111 -28.70 -16.99 -17.87
CA PHE A 111 -30.10 -16.72 -17.56
C PHE A 111 -30.36 -17.04 -16.08
N HIS A 112 -30.56 -16.00 -15.26
CA HIS A 112 -30.96 -16.16 -13.88
C HIS A 112 -32.29 -16.91 -13.79
N THR A 113 -32.31 -18.01 -13.06
CA THR A 113 -33.55 -18.58 -12.52
C THR A 113 -34.21 -17.53 -11.64
N ASN A 114 -35.43 -17.12 -11.99
CA ASN A 114 -36.29 -16.28 -11.15
C ASN A 114 -36.38 -16.89 -9.74
N GLY A 115 -35.72 -16.28 -8.75
CA GLY A 115 -35.77 -16.76 -7.36
C GLY A 115 -34.88 -16.02 -6.35
N ASP A 116 -33.63 -15.67 -6.70
CA ASP A 116 -32.62 -15.24 -5.69
C ASP A 116 -32.31 -13.73 -5.72
N VAL A 117 -33.33 -12.88 -5.76
CA VAL A 117 -33.15 -11.49 -5.30
C VAL A 117 -33.20 -11.55 -3.78
N ALA A 118 -32.03 -11.57 -3.13
CA ALA A 118 -31.95 -11.46 -1.68
C ALA A 118 -32.79 -10.25 -1.24
N THR A 119 -33.92 -10.52 -0.57
CA THR A 119 -34.77 -9.55 0.12
C THR A 119 -34.06 -9.03 1.37
N GLY A 120 -32.80 -8.63 1.26
CA GLY A 120 -32.04 -8.04 2.36
C GLY A 120 -32.58 -6.64 2.65
N SER A 121 -32.92 -6.39 3.91
CA SER A 121 -33.35 -5.07 4.36
C SER A 121 -32.21 -4.06 4.21
N GLU A 122 -32.51 -2.88 3.66
CA GLU A 122 -31.61 -1.74 3.71
C GLU A 122 -31.22 -1.45 5.17
N THR A 123 -29.92 -1.36 5.44
CA THR A 123 -29.39 -1.04 6.77
C THR A 123 -28.83 0.38 6.76
N THR A 124 -29.13 1.14 7.81
CA THR A 124 -28.56 2.49 7.99
C THR A 124 -27.45 2.45 9.03
N ILE A 125 -26.27 2.94 8.66
CA ILE A 125 -25.05 2.96 9.46
C ILE A 125 -24.74 4.42 9.83
N LYS A 126 -24.57 4.68 11.12
CA LYS A 126 -24.11 5.99 11.63
C LYS A 126 -22.60 6.14 11.39
N GLY A 127 -22.18 7.32 10.95
CA GLY A 127 -20.75 7.64 10.87
C GLY A 127 -20.12 7.78 12.26
N GLN A 128 -18.90 7.29 12.44
CA GLN A 128 -18.10 7.54 13.63
C GLN A 128 -17.07 8.62 13.33
N LYS A 129 -17.07 9.69 14.13
CA LYS A 129 -16.11 10.79 14.02
C LYS A 129 -14.74 10.27 14.48
N LEU A 130 -13.74 10.27 13.60
CA LEU A 130 -12.37 9.87 13.92
C LEU A 130 -11.54 11.06 14.42
N PHE A 131 -11.71 12.18 13.75
CA PHE A 131 -10.96 13.41 13.98
C PHE A 131 -11.79 14.60 13.52
N ALA A 132 -11.73 15.72 14.23
CA ALA A 132 -12.26 16.99 13.74
C ALA A 132 -11.43 18.16 14.23
N ASP A 133 -11.28 19.19 13.40
CA ASP A 133 -10.68 20.48 13.73
C ASP A 133 -11.47 21.61 13.02
N PRO A 134 -11.11 22.89 13.17
CA PRO A 134 -11.88 24.00 12.59
C PRO A 134 -12.03 23.96 11.06
N ASP A 135 -11.22 23.18 10.35
CA ASP A 135 -11.23 23.09 8.88
C ASP A 135 -11.93 21.83 8.35
N LYS A 136 -11.91 20.73 9.12
CA LYS A 136 -12.29 19.39 8.61
C LYS A 136 -12.80 18.46 9.69
N ALA A 137 -13.67 17.53 9.29
CA ALA A 137 -14.08 16.38 10.10
C ALA A 137 -13.98 15.07 9.30
N PHE A 138 -13.41 14.03 9.91
CA PHE A 138 -13.25 12.70 9.34
C PHE A 138 -14.29 11.74 9.93
N TRP A 139 -15.01 11.06 9.06
CA TRP A 139 -16.09 10.16 9.43
C TRP A 139 -15.87 8.78 8.81
N ARG A 140 -15.95 7.75 9.65
CA ARG A 140 -15.85 6.34 9.26
C ARG A 140 -17.19 5.64 9.44
N PHE A 141 -17.66 4.97 8.40
CA PHE A 141 -18.80 4.04 8.48
C PHE A 141 -18.26 2.62 8.52
N PHE A 142 -18.67 1.83 9.52
CA PHE A 142 -18.34 0.40 9.56
C PHE A 142 -19.32 -0.41 8.72
N VAL A 143 -18.79 -1.20 7.80
CA VAL A 143 -19.55 -2.04 6.90
C VAL A 143 -19.26 -3.50 7.26
N ALA A 144 -20.31 -4.25 7.59
CA ALA A 144 -20.25 -5.68 7.85
C ALA A 144 -21.32 -6.37 7.02
N VAL A 145 -20.91 -7.26 6.11
CA VAL A 145 -21.84 -7.97 5.21
C VAL A 145 -21.54 -9.47 5.22
N PRO A 146 -22.58 -10.34 5.23
CA PRO A 146 -22.36 -11.78 5.10
C PRO A 146 -21.85 -12.11 3.69
N LEU A 147 -20.92 -13.06 3.61
CA LEU A 147 -20.58 -13.69 2.34
C LEU A 147 -21.65 -14.71 1.96
N GLU A 148 -22.00 -14.73 0.68
CA GLU A 148 -23.03 -15.63 0.11
C GLU A 148 -22.38 -16.81 -0.64
N ASN A 149 -23.19 -17.75 -1.12
CA ASN A 149 -22.71 -18.84 -2.00
C ASN A 149 -22.40 -18.37 -3.43
N PHE A 150 -22.53 -17.07 -3.70
CA PHE A 150 -22.20 -16.42 -4.96
C PHE A 150 -21.41 -15.14 -4.69
N GLU A 151 -20.65 -14.69 -5.69
CA GLU A 151 -19.98 -13.38 -5.68
C GLU A 151 -21.05 -12.28 -5.69
N ALA A 152 -21.08 -11.45 -4.63
CA ALA A 152 -22.21 -10.58 -4.33
C ALA A 152 -21.84 -9.10 -4.48
N ARG A 153 -22.71 -8.33 -5.14
CA ARG A 153 -22.61 -6.87 -5.24
C ARG A 153 -23.43 -6.20 -4.14
N TRP A 154 -22.84 -5.20 -3.50
CA TRP A 154 -23.47 -4.36 -2.48
C TRP A 154 -23.46 -2.91 -2.94
N GLU A 155 -24.54 -2.18 -2.65
CA GLU A 155 -24.65 -0.74 -2.95
C GLU A 155 -24.74 0.06 -1.65
N TYR A 156 -24.08 1.20 -1.63
CA TYR A 156 -24.17 2.17 -0.55
C TYR A 156 -24.47 3.58 -1.04
N ILE A 157 -25.22 4.32 -0.21
CA ILE A 157 -25.70 5.68 -0.48
C ILE A 157 -25.39 6.52 0.75
N ILE A 158 -24.86 7.73 0.54
CA ILE A 158 -24.67 8.74 1.59
C ILE A 158 -25.69 9.85 1.30
N PRO A 159 -26.80 9.94 2.07
CA PRO A 159 -27.83 10.94 1.82
C PRO A 159 -27.29 12.37 1.87
N THR A 160 -27.85 13.24 1.03
CA THR A 160 -27.51 14.67 0.90
C THR A 160 -26.03 14.97 0.61
N PHE A 161 -25.26 13.97 0.16
CA PHE A 161 -23.86 14.12 -0.20
C PHE A 161 -23.68 15.15 -1.31
N ARG A 162 -22.79 16.11 -1.08
CA ARG A 162 -22.36 17.11 -2.07
C ARG A 162 -20.87 17.33 -1.99
N TYR A 163 -20.18 17.30 -3.12
CA TYR A 163 -18.78 17.72 -3.15
C TYR A 163 -18.68 19.23 -2.97
N GLN A 164 -17.87 19.65 -2.00
CA GLN A 164 -17.60 21.07 -1.74
C GLN A 164 -16.97 21.76 -2.96
N SER A 165 -16.21 21.02 -3.78
CA SER A 165 -15.62 21.51 -5.02
C SER A 165 -16.64 21.85 -6.12
N GLY A 166 -17.93 21.52 -5.91
CA GLY A 166 -18.99 21.69 -6.91
C GLY A 166 -19.06 20.55 -7.94
N LYS A 167 -18.17 19.55 -7.86
CA LYS A 167 -18.22 18.34 -8.68
C LYS A 167 -19.55 17.60 -8.48
N THR A 168 -20.14 17.10 -9.57
CA THR A 168 -21.34 16.26 -9.49
C THR A 168 -21.02 14.96 -8.77
N ALA A 169 -21.78 14.67 -7.71
CA ALA A 169 -21.69 13.41 -6.97
C ALA A 169 -22.52 12.32 -7.66
N LYS A 170 -22.10 11.06 -7.50
CA LYS A 170 -22.95 9.91 -7.84
C LYS A 170 -24.09 9.80 -6.84
N GLU A 171 -25.24 9.28 -7.29
CA GLU A 171 -26.37 8.99 -6.39
C GLU A 171 -26.08 7.81 -5.45
N SER A 172 -25.23 6.88 -5.90
CA SER A 172 -24.81 5.71 -5.14
C SER A 172 -23.46 5.19 -5.62
N TRP A 173 -22.87 4.34 -4.79
CA TRP A 173 -21.65 3.59 -5.08
C TRP A 173 -21.86 2.13 -4.75
N ASN A 174 -20.96 1.27 -5.19
CA ASN A 174 -21.08 -0.17 -4.98
C ASN A 174 -19.71 -0.83 -4.83
N PHE A 175 -19.68 -2.01 -4.24
CA PHE A 175 -18.50 -2.86 -4.14
C PHE A 175 -18.90 -4.32 -4.23
N VAL A 176 -17.92 -5.21 -4.41
CA VAL A 176 -18.14 -6.64 -4.60
C VAL A 176 -17.37 -7.43 -3.54
N VAL A 177 -18.03 -8.42 -2.94
CA VAL A 177 -17.44 -9.39 -2.00
C VAL A 177 -17.46 -10.80 -2.61
N PRO A 178 -16.45 -11.64 -2.33
CA PRO A 178 -16.37 -12.97 -2.93
C PRO A 178 -17.45 -13.89 -2.36
N SER A 179 -17.71 -15.02 -3.01
CA SER A 179 -18.50 -16.07 -2.38
C SER A 179 -17.74 -16.70 -1.19
N VAL A 180 -18.45 -17.44 -0.33
CA VAL A 180 -17.85 -18.24 0.76
C VAL A 180 -16.89 -19.32 0.25
N SER A 181 -16.97 -19.70 -1.01
CA SER A 181 -16.11 -20.71 -1.64
C SER A 181 -14.86 -20.16 -2.32
N GLU A 182 -14.77 -18.84 -2.50
CA GLU A 182 -13.77 -18.19 -3.34
C GLU A 182 -12.72 -17.42 -2.53
N SER A 183 -11.53 -17.29 -3.12
CA SER A 183 -10.56 -16.29 -2.69
C SER A 183 -10.81 -14.96 -3.40
N MET A 184 -10.37 -13.87 -2.78
CA MET A 184 -10.50 -12.55 -3.38
C MET A 184 -9.62 -12.42 -4.64
N ARG A 185 -10.18 -11.82 -5.69
CA ARG A 185 -9.43 -11.27 -6.82
C ARG A 185 -8.78 -9.94 -6.42
N ILE A 186 -7.47 -9.86 -6.61
CA ILE A 186 -6.60 -8.81 -6.07
C ILE A 186 -6.08 -7.94 -7.22
N MET A 187 -6.10 -6.63 -7.00
CA MET A 187 -5.30 -5.65 -7.74
C MET A 187 -4.15 -5.20 -6.84
N PHE A 188 -2.91 -5.18 -7.32
CA PHE A 188 -1.75 -4.69 -6.57
C PHE A 188 -1.09 -3.52 -7.31
N HIS A 189 -0.75 -2.47 -6.55
CA HIS A 189 -0.06 -1.29 -7.06
C HIS A 189 0.83 -0.63 -6.00
N SER A 190 1.78 0.20 -6.45
CA SER A 190 2.54 1.14 -5.61
C SER A 190 2.86 2.41 -6.41
N CYS A 191 3.43 3.42 -5.74
CA CYS A 191 3.94 4.64 -6.38
C CYS A 191 2.86 5.35 -7.20
N ASN A 192 1.74 5.61 -6.52
CA ASN A 192 0.59 6.31 -7.05
C ASN A 192 0.75 7.82 -6.82
N GLY A 193 1.72 8.45 -7.45
CA GLY A 193 1.93 9.90 -7.43
C GLY A 193 3.13 10.29 -8.26
N PHE A 194 3.62 11.52 -8.09
CA PHE A 194 4.75 12.03 -8.87
C PHE A 194 5.85 12.54 -7.96
N SER A 195 7.08 12.10 -8.26
CA SER A 195 8.28 12.66 -7.66
C SER A 195 8.48 14.12 -8.08
N VAL A 196 9.20 14.89 -7.26
CA VAL A 196 9.60 16.26 -7.59
C VAL A 196 10.37 16.29 -8.91
N GLY A 197 10.10 17.30 -9.75
CA GLY A 197 10.77 17.46 -11.05
C GLY A 197 10.18 16.61 -12.18
N THR A 198 9.11 15.83 -11.91
CA THR A 198 8.40 15.13 -12.99
C THR A 198 7.80 16.13 -13.98
N ASP A 199 8.08 15.93 -15.27
CA ASP A 199 7.45 16.68 -16.36
C ASP A 199 5.97 16.27 -16.48
N LEU A 200 5.09 17.10 -15.92
CA LEU A 200 3.64 16.86 -15.89
C LEU A 200 2.94 17.16 -17.22
N ASP A 201 3.63 17.76 -18.20
CA ASP A 201 3.11 17.89 -19.56
C ASP A 201 3.18 16.53 -20.27
N HIS A 202 4.23 15.76 -19.98
CA HIS A 202 4.42 14.40 -20.50
C HIS A 202 3.76 13.32 -19.63
N TRP A 203 3.94 13.38 -18.30
CA TRP A 203 3.39 12.41 -17.34
C TRP A 203 2.12 12.97 -16.70
N GLN A 204 1.01 12.77 -17.39
CA GLN A 204 -0.28 13.28 -16.95
C GLN A 204 -0.95 12.27 -16.03
N GLY A 205 -1.41 12.74 -14.86
CA GLY A 205 -2.41 12.12 -14.00
C GLY A 205 -2.31 10.61 -13.69
N PRO A 206 -3.30 10.07 -12.99
CA PRO A 206 -3.37 8.63 -12.68
C PRO A 206 -4.01 7.82 -13.83
N LEU A 207 -3.47 7.90 -15.06
CA LEU A 207 -4.15 7.38 -16.27
C LEU A 207 -4.42 5.87 -16.27
N LEU A 208 -3.52 5.05 -15.70
CA LEU A 208 -3.71 3.58 -15.68
C LEU A 208 -4.91 3.14 -14.85
N TRP A 209 -5.43 4.01 -13.96
CA TRP A 209 -6.65 3.73 -13.23
C TRP A 209 -7.88 3.62 -14.14
N ASN A 210 -7.84 4.18 -15.37
CA ASN A 210 -8.86 3.93 -16.38
C ASN A 210 -8.86 2.44 -16.79
N ASP A 211 -7.69 1.82 -16.96
CA ASP A 211 -7.60 0.39 -17.25
C ASP A 211 -8.04 -0.47 -16.07
N VAL A 212 -7.65 -0.09 -14.84
CA VAL A 212 -8.11 -0.74 -13.61
C VAL A 212 -9.64 -0.77 -13.56
N LEU A 213 -10.30 0.37 -13.81
CA LEU A 213 -11.77 0.46 -13.81
C LEU A 213 -12.39 -0.37 -14.95
N ARG A 214 -11.81 -0.38 -16.15
CA ARG A 214 -12.28 -1.26 -17.24
C ARG A 214 -12.16 -2.73 -16.89
N ARG A 215 -11.06 -3.16 -16.26
CA ARG A 215 -10.88 -4.55 -15.82
C ARG A 215 -11.83 -4.89 -14.67
N HIS A 216 -12.05 -3.97 -13.73
CA HIS A 216 -13.01 -4.13 -12.62
C HIS A 216 -14.44 -4.33 -13.13
N GLU A 217 -14.84 -3.61 -14.19
CA GLU A 217 -16.15 -3.75 -14.81
C GLU A 217 -16.33 -5.12 -15.50
N GLN A 218 -15.27 -5.64 -16.15
CA GLN A 218 -15.30 -6.95 -16.81
C GLN A 218 -15.34 -8.12 -15.81
N LYS A 219 -14.56 -8.02 -14.75
CA LYS A 219 -14.52 -8.95 -13.63
C LYS A 219 -14.16 -8.16 -12.39
N PRO A 220 -14.97 -8.16 -11.31
CA PRO A 220 -14.68 -7.35 -10.14
C PRO A 220 -13.32 -7.68 -9.50
N PHE A 221 -12.67 -6.63 -9.02
CA PHE A 221 -11.64 -6.76 -7.99
C PHE A 221 -12.36 -6.71 -6.64
N HIS A 222 -11.98 -7.60 -5.74
CA HIS A 222 -12.51 -7.64 -4.38
C HIS A 222 -11.69 -6.78 -3.43
N VAL A 223 -10.42 -6.54 -3.78
CA VAL A 223 -9.48 -5.75 -2.99
C VAL A 223 -8.41 -5.14 -3.91
N MET A 224 -8.00 -3.90 -3.61
CA MET A 224 -6.78 -3.31 -4.11
C MET A 224 -5.75 -3.19 -2.98
N ILE A 225 -4.51 -3.56 -3.27
CA ILE A 225 -3.42 -3.60 -2.30
C ILE A 225 -2.42 -2.51 -2.69
N GLY A 226 -2.24 -1.53 -1.81
CA GLY A 226 -1.27 -0.45 -1.95
C GLY A 226 0.04 -0.80 -1.22
N GLY A 227 1.11 -1.00 -1.97
CA GLY A 227 2.42 -1.36 -1.44
C GLY A 227 3.30 -0.18 -1.09
N GLY A 228 2.76 0.93 -0.59
CA GLY A 228 3.55 2.13 -0.33
C GLY A 228 3.51 3.17 -1.45
N ASP A 229 3.86 4.41 -1.12
CA ASP A 229 3.78 5.58 -1.99
C ASP A 229 2.38 5.77 -2.58
N GLN A 230 1.35 5.67 -1.75
CA GLN A 230 -0.02 5.96 -2.22
C GLN A 230 -0.19 7.44 -2.57
N ILE A 231 0.71 8.28 -2.04
CA ILE A 231 0.83 9.71 -2.28
C ILE A 231 2.31 10.14 -2.17
N TYR A 232 2.68 11.22 -2.85
CA TYR A 232 4.03 11.81 -2.78
C TYR A 232 3.95 13.17 -2.07
N ASN A 233 4.57 13.26 -0.89
CA ASN A 233 4.60 14.49 -0.07
C ASN A 233 5.91 15.26 -0.16
N ASP A 234 6.87 14.82 -0.98
CA ASP A 234 8.23 15.35 -1.01
C ASP A 234 8.32 16.84 -1.36
N SER A 235 7.36 17.35 -2.15
CA SER A 235 7.29 18.77 -2.49
C SER A 235 7.16 19.68 -1.25
N VAL A 236 6.85 19.13 -0.07
CA VAL A 236 6.95 19.82 1.23
C VAL A 236 8.30 20.52 1.44
N ARG A 237 9.39 19.93 0.91
CA ARG A 237 10.77 20.45 1.04
C ARG A 237 11.17 21.45 -0.05
N VAL A 238 10.43 21.50 -1.16
CA VAL A 238 10.78 22.31 -2.34
C VAL A 238 9.84 23.51 -2.47
N ASP A 239 8.54 23.25 -2.50
CA ASP A 239 7.51 24.27 -2.69
C ASP A 239 6.66 24.47 -1.41
N GLY A 240 6.87 23.63 -0.41
CA GLY A 240 6.15 23.66 0.85
C GLY A 240 6.89 24.36 2.00
N PRO A 241 6.34 24.22 3.22
CA PRO A 241 6.81 24.95 4.40
C PRO A 241 8.23 24.59 4.86
N LEU A 242 8.78 23.45 4.42
CA LEU A 242 10.14 23.04 4.78
C LEU A 242 11.22 23.61 3.86
N ARG A 243 10.87 24.41 2.85
CA ARG A 243 11.86 25.01 1.93
C ARG A 243 12.95 25.78 2.67
N VAL A 244 12.56 26.64 3.62
CA VAL A 244 13.50 27.47 4.39
C VAL A 244 14.49 26.62 5.18
N TRP A 245 14.02 25.53 5.78
CA TRP A 245 14.88 24.57 6.50
C TRP A 245 15.81 23.82 5.54
N THR A 246 15.29 23.42 4.38
CA THR A 246 16.03 22.69 3.34
C THR A 246 17.17 23.55 2.77
N ASP A 247 16.94 24.86 2.60
CA ASP A 247 17.91 25.82 2.08
C ASP A 247 19.06 26.14 3.09
N ILE A 248 19.02 25.63 4.33
CA ILE A 248 20.10 25.80 5.30
C ILE A 248 21.32 24.97 4.89
N THR A 249 22.35 25.63 4.37
CA THR A 249 23.57 24.99 3.86
C THR A 249 24.51 24.44 4.95
N ASN A 250 24.48 24.98 6.17
CA ASN A 250 25.30 24.49 7.28
C ASN A 250 24.63 23.26 7.93
N PRO A 251 25.24 22.05 7.86
CA PRO A 251 24.59 20.83 8.34
C PRO A 251 24.27 20.84 9.84
N ALA A 252 25.13 21.44 10.67
CA ALA A 252 24.90 21.55 12.10
C ALA A 252 23.71 22.48 12.40
N LYS A 253 23.65 23.64 11.74
CA LYS A 253 22.54 24.59 11.87
C LYS A 253 21.22 24.00 11.40
N ARG A 254 21.22 23.26 10.28
CA ARG A 254 20.03 22.59 9.75
C ARG A 254 19.54 21.52 10.70
N ARG A 255 20.46 20.73 11.25
CA ARG A 255 20.16 19.68 12.23
C ARG A 255 19.62 20.23 13.55
N SER A 256 20.11 21.38 14.02
CA SER A 256 19.63 22.01 15.25
C SER A 256 18.39 22.88 15.05
N HIS A 257 17.82 22.93 13.84
CA HIS A 257 16.67 23.80 13.56
C HIS A 257 15.44 23.32 14.35
N PRO A 258 14.71 24.22 15.02
CA PRO A 258 13.50 23.85 15.76
C PRO A 258 12.35 23.45 14.81
N PHE A 259 11.32 22.82 15.37
CA PHE A 259 10.07 22.52 14.68
C PHE A 259 8.92 23.12 15.52
N PRO A 260 8.74 24.45 15.46
CA PRO A 260 7.74 25.14 16.26
C PRO A 260 6.33 24.81 15.79
N ASN A 261 5.32 25.12 16.60
CA ASN A 261 3.92 24.85 16.29
C ASN A 261 3.46 25.51 14.97
N THR A 262 4.00 26.68 14.62
CA THR A 262 3.70 27.34 13.34
C THR A 262 4.13 26.48 12.14
N MET A 263 5.36 25.95 12.18
CA MET A 263 5.85 25.04 11.13
C MET A 263 5.06 23.73 11.11
N ARG A 264 4.67 23.21 12.29
CA ARG A 264 3.78 22.05 12.38
C ARG A 264 2.44 22.29 11.69
N GLU A 265 1.77 23.41 11.95
CA GLU A 265 0.47 23.77 11.35
C GLU A 265 0.56 23.94 9.84
N GLU A 266 1.63 24.58 9.36
CA GLU A 266 1.88 24.73 7.92
C GLU A 266 2.10 23.37 7.26
N CYS A 267 2.86 22.47 7.89
CA CYS A 267 3.01 21.08 7.44
C CYS A 267 1.66 20.33 7.49
N ASP A 268 0.89 20.43 8.57
CA ASP A 268 -0.42 19.77 8.71
C ASP A 268 -1.37 20.16 7.57
N LYS A 269 -1.43 21.47 7.27
CA LYS A 269 -2.21 22.02 6.17
C LYS A 269 -1.70 21.55 4.80
N PHE A 270 -0.39 21.51 4.61
CA PHE A 270 0.23 21.03 3.38
C PHE A 270 -0.16 19.57 3.09
N TYR A 271 0.05 18.67 4.06
CA TYR A 271 -0.26 17.24 3.90
C TYR A 271 -1.76 17.05 3.68
N PHE A 272 -2.60 17.69 4.48
CA PHE A 272 -4.05 17.62 4.29
C PHE A 272 -4.47 18.00 2.87
N ASN A 273 -4.01 19.15 2.38
CA ASN A 273 -4.36 19.64 1.05
C ASN A 273 -3.85 18.69 -0.05
N ASN A 274 -2.66 18.11 0.11
CA ASN A 274 -2.15 17.14 -0.85
C ASN A 274 -3.00 15.85 -0.86
N TYR A 275 -3.38 15.34 0.31
CA TYR A 275 -4.30 14.20 0.43
C TYR A 275 -5.66 14.49 -0.21
N ILE A 276 -6.29 15.64 0.09
CA ILE A 276 -7.56 16.05 -0.52
C ILE A 276 -7.44 16.13 -2.04
N ARG A 277 -6.40 16.78 -2.55
CA ARG A 277 -6.14 16.90 -4.00
C ARG A 277 -6.01 15.52 -4.63
N TRP A 278 -5.15 14.67 -4.08
CA TRP A 278 -4.78 13.41 -4.70
C TRP A 278 -5.89 12.36 -4.63
N TYR A 279 -6.47 12.13 -3.45
CA TYR A 279 -7.55 11.14 -3.27
C TYR A 279 -8.88 11.57 -3.90
N SER A 280 -9.01 12.84 -4.32
CA SER A 280 -10.16 13.32 -5.09
C SER A 280 -9.92 13.37 -6.60
N THR A 281 -8.70 13.01 -7.06
CA THR A 281 -8.34 13.02 -8.47
C THR A 281 -8.92 11.80 -9.19
N GLU A 282 -9.58 12.03 -10.33
CA GLU A 282 -10.07 10.94 -11.19
C GLU A 282 -8.94 10.40 -12.10
N PRO A 283 -8.91 9.09 -12.41
CA PRO A 283 -9.91 8.05 -12.08
C PRO A 283 -9.74 7.39 -10.71
N PHE A 284 -8.70 7.77 -9.95
CA PHE A 284 -8.35 7.13 -8.67
C PHE A 284 -9.46 7.26 -7.61
N ALA A 285 -10.12 8.41 -7.55
CA ALA A 285 -11.27 8.62 -6.65
C ALA A 285 -12.43 7.64 -6.95
N THR A 286 -12.76 7.43 -8.24
CA THR A 286 -13.79 6.46 -8.63
C THR A 286 -13.43 5.02 -8.26
N ALA A 287 -12.14 4.65 -8.36
CA ALA A 287 -11.66 3.34 -7.95
C ALA A 287 -11.73 3.15 -6.43
N ASN A 288 -11.28 4.13 -5.63
CA ASN A 288 -11.35 4.08 -4.16
C ASN A 288 -12.78 3.96 -3.62
N ALA A 289 -13.76 4.51 -4.33
CA ALA A 289 -15.15 4.42 -3.91
C ALA A 289 -15.77 3.03 -4.16
N GLN A 290 -15.12 2.14 -4.93
CA GLN A 290 -15.72 0.88 -5.37
C GLN A 290 -14.86 -0.36 -5.09
N ILE A 291 -13.53 -0.18 -4.98
CA ILE A 291 -12.58 -1.26 -4.72
C ILE A 291 -12.00 -1.04 -3.32
N PRO A 292 -12.27 -1.93 -2.34
CA PRO A 292 -11.73 -1.81 -1.00
C PRO A 292 -10.19 -1.82 -1.00
N GLN A 293 -9.56 -0.86 -0.35
CA GLN A 293 -8.10 -0.81 -0.23
C GLN A 293 -7.56 -1.49 1.03
N ILE A 294 -6.35 -2.03 0.94
CA ILE A 294 -5.45 -2.35 2.06
C ILE A 294 -4.07 -1.80 1.72
N ASN A 295 -3.53 -0.92 2.56
CA ASN A 295 -2.26 -0.26 2.26
C ASN A 295 -1.25 -0.43 3.39
N ILE A 296 0.03 -0.38 3.05
CA ILE A 296 1.12 0.07 3.92
C ILE A 296 1.68 1.35 3.34
N TRP A 297 2.22 2.24 4.17
CA TRP A 297 2.98 3.40 3.70
C TRP A 297 4.45 3.06 3.38
N ASP A 298 5.05 3.90 2.54
CA ASP A 298 6.51 3.96 2.30
C ASP A 298 7.04 5.38 2.60
N ASP A 299 8.26 5.69 2.20
CA ASP A 299 8.89 6.97 2.51
C ASP A 299 8.22 8.16 1.84
N HIS A 300 7.79 8.09 0.57
CA HIS A 300 7.17 9.27 -0.08
C HIS A 300 5.79 9.64 0.50
N ASP A 301 5.13 8.73 1.23
CA ASP A 301 3.98 9.07 2.07
C ASP A 301 4.37 10.03 3.21
N ILE A 302 5.64 10.01 3.62
CA ILE A 302 6.28 10.86 4.63
C ILE A 302 7.12 11.94 3.91
N ILE A 303 8.37 11.62 3.61
CA ILE A 303 9.33 12.38 2.83
C ILE A 303 10.38 11.37 2.35
N ASP A 304 10.79 11.49 1.10
CA ASP A 304 11.90 10.79 0.44
C ASP A 304 13.02 10.35 1.40
N GLY A 305 13.34 9.05 1.43
CA GLY A 305 14.41 8.46 2.23
C GLY A 305 14.15 8.37 3.75
N PHE A 306 12.92 8.60 4.22
CA PHE A 306 12.61 8.56 5.66
C PHE A 306 12.97 7.20 6.27
N GLY A 307 13.83 7.23 7.27
CA GLY A 307 14.34 6.05 7.97
C GLY A 307 15.72 5.60 7.52
N SER A 308 16.20 6.06 6.37
CA SER A 308 17.45 5.60 5.75
C SER A 308 18.62 6.56 5.92
N TYR A 309 18.34 7.82 6.24
CA TYR A 309 19.36 8.77 6.66
C TYR A 309 20.07 8.34 7.96
N THR A 310 21.21 8.96 8.22
CA THR A 310 21.95 8.76 9.48
C THR A 310 21.07 9.04 10.71
N ASP A 311 21.22 8.21 11.76
CA ASP A 311 20.42 8.30 12.99
C ASP A 311 20.41 9.71 13.60
N HIS A 312 21.56 10.37 13.59
CA HIS A 312 21.71 11.69 14.17
C HIS A 312 20.94 12.78 13.40
N PHE A 313 20.72 12.59 12.09
CA PHE A 313 19.93 13.48 11.24
C PHE A 313 18.43 13.17 11.34
N MET A 314 18.06 11.88 11.34
CA MET A 314 16.68 11.42 11.57
C MET A 314 16.12 11.88 12.92
N LYS A 315 16.97 12.03 13.94
CA LYS A 315 16.59 12.55 15.27
C LYS A 315 16.39 14.07 15.34
N CYS A 316 16.63 14.82 14.26
CA CYS A 316 16.41 16.27 14.31
C CYS A 316 14.92 16.59 14.42
N SER A 317 14.61 17.77 14.97
CA SER A 317 13.24 18.17 15.25
C SER A 317 12.33 18.19 14.02
N VAL A 318 12.87 18.54 12.85
CA VAL A 318 12.08 18.61 11.62
C VAL A 318 11.68 17.22 11.14
N PHE A 319 12.58 16.22 11.14
CA PHE A 319 12.25 14.84 10.74
C PHE A 319 11.24 14.20 11.70
N ARG A 320 11.41 14.40 13.01
CA ARG A 320 10.45 13.89 14.00
C ARG A 320 9.08 14.55 13.85
N GLY A 321 9.06 15.87 13.65
CA GLY A 321 7.86 16.65 13.38
C GLY A 321 7.09 16.18 12.15
N ILE A 322 7.77 16.04 11.01
CA ILE A 322 7.13 15.64 9.76
C ILE A 322 6.68 14.18 9.78
N GLY A 323 7.43 13.29 10.45
CA GLY A 323 7.03 11.91 10.66
C GLY A 323 5.69 11.80 11.38
N GLY A 324 5.47 12.59 12.43
CA GLY A 324 4.20 12.65 13.14
C GLY A 324 3.04 13.22 12.30
N VAL A 325 3.29 14.30 11.53
CA VAL A 325 2.29 14.88 10.61
C VAL A 325 1.87 13.88 9.53
N ALA A 326 2.83 13.19 8.91
CA ALA A 326 2.56 12.18 7.90
C ALA A 326 1.78 11.00 8.48
N TYR A 327 2.18 10.51 9.67
CA TYR A 327 1.51 9.39 10.34
C TYR A 327 0.03 9.67 10.64
N LYS A 328 -0.32 10.90 11.03
CA LYS A 328 -1.71 11.35 11.21
C LYS A 328 -2.54 11.10 9.95
N TYR A 329 -2.07 11.55 8.79
CA TYR A 329 -2.83 11.43 7.55
C TYR A 329 -2.80 10.02 6.95
N TYR A 330 -1.72 9.27 7.16
CA TYR A 330 -1.69 7.84 6.88
C TYR A 330 -2.78 7.07 7.65
N CYS A 331 -2.86 7.28 8.97
CA CYS A 331 -3.88 6.66 9.82
C CYS A 331 -5.30 7.00 9.37
N LEU A 332 -5.55 8.27 9.03
CA LEU A 332 -6.87 8.76 8.64
C LEU A 332 -7.29 8.28 7.25
N PHE A 333 -6.52 8.58 6.20
CA PHE A 333 -6.91 8.32 4.81
C PHE A 333 -6.70 6.88 4.37
N GLN A 334 -5.62 6.24 4.81
CA GLN A 334 -5.24 4.91 4.30
C GLN A 334 -5.72 3.77 5.20
N HIS A 335 -5.81 4.02 6.50
CA HIS A 335 -6.26 3.03 7.48
C HIS A 335 -7.65 3.30 8.04
N HIS A 336 -8.25 4.48 7.86
CA HIS A 336 -9.52 4.84 8.49
C HIS A 336 -9.49 4.59 10.01
N THR A 337 -8.47 5.11 10.69
CA THR A 337 -8.30 5.01 12.14
C THR A 337 -7.99 6.39 12.70
N PRO A 338 -8.31 6.66 13.99
CA PRO A 338 -7.94 7.92 14.58
C PRO A 338 -6.41 8.07 14.60
N PRO A 339 -5.93 9.31 14.43
CA PRO A 339 -4.51 9.61 14.53
C PRO A 339 -4.05 9.54 15.99
N ALA A 340 -2.74 9.62 16.22
CA ALA A 340 -2.19 9.83 17.55
C ALA A 340 -2.77 11.10 18.20
N MET A 341 -2.89 11.12 19.53
CA MET A 341 -3.37 12.29 20.28
C MET A 341 -2.29 13.35 20.51
N SER A 342 -1.11 13.14 19.93
CA SER A 342 0.10 13.91 20.18
C SER A 342 0.81 14.26 18.89
N THR A 343 1.30 15.50 18.78
CA THR A 343 2.23 15.90 17.73
C THR A 343 3.57 16.32 18.33
N TYR A 344 4.65 16.03 17.61
CA TYR A 344 5.97 16.51 17.97
C TYR A 344 6.08 18.01 17.68
N THR A 345 6.34 18.82 18.70
CA THR A 345 6.69 20.25 18.55
C THR A 345 7.82 20.63 19.50
N THR A 346 8.68 21.57 19.08
CA THR A 346 9.73 22.09 19.98
C THR A 346 9.22 23.09 21.01
N ASP A 347 7.98 23.57 20.83
CA ASP A 347 7.36 24.56 21.72
C ASP A 347 6.66 23.90 22.92
N THR A 348 6.53 22.57 22.89
CA THR A 348 5.96 21.75 23.97
C THR A 348 6.95 20.62 24.28
N PRO A 349 8.01 20.87 25.06
CA PRO A 349 9.09 19.89 25.29
C PRO A 349 8.60 18.53 25.81
N GLU A 350 7.44 18.49 26.46
CA GLU A 350 6.78 17.28 26.95
C GLU A 350 6.35 16.33 25.83
N THR A 351 6.15 16.82 24.60
CA THR A 351 5.78 16.00 23.43
C THR A 351 6.99 15.56 22.61
N MET A 352 8.21 15.94 23.03
CA MET A 352 9.45 15.61 22.34
C MET A 352 10.02 14.23 22.71
N GLN A 353 9.36 13.44 23.56
CA GLN A 353 9.71 12.04 23.84
C GLN A 353 8.44 11.23 24.14
N ALA A 354 8.39 9.99 23.66
CA ALA A 354 7.33 9.06 24.05
C ALA A 354 7.45 8.69 25.54
N VAL A 355 6.32 8.73 26.26
CA VAL A 355 6.19 8.24 27.63
C VAL A 355 5.20 7.07 27.62
N ASN A 356 5.63 5.87 28.00
CA ASN A 356 4.80 4.65 28.01
C ASN A 356 4.26 4.18 26.65
N GLY A 357 4.96 4.49 25.56
CA GLY A 357 4.68 3.87 24.25
C GLY A 357 3.85 4.70 23.27
N THR A 358 3.53 5.95 23.63
CA THR A 358 3.11 7.06 22.75
C THR A 358 3.62 8.37 23.36
N SER A 359 3.71 9.45 22.61
CA SER A 359 3.84 10.78 23.24
C SER A 359 2.50 11.07 23.96
N GLY A 360 2.55 11.68 25.15
CA GLY A 360 1.34 12.00 25.92
C GLY A 360 0.42 12.96 25.16
N GLN A 361 -0.80 13.20 25.66
CA GLN A 361 -1.72 14.18 25.04
C GLN A 361 -1.01 15.51 24.79
N ASP A 362 -1.07 15.99 23.55
CA ASP A 362 -0.49 17.28 23.16
C ASP A 362 -1.59 18.36 23.24
N PRO A 363 -1.51 19.31 24.21
CA PRO A 363 -2.50 20.37 24.33
C PRO A 363 -2.62 21.22 23.06
N ARG A 364 -1.55 21.34 22.26
CA ARG A 364 -1.54 22.11 21.01
C ARG A 364 -2.28 21.39 19.90
N GLN A 365 -2.07 20.09 19.75
CA GLN A 365 -2.85 19.30 18.79
C GLN A 365 -4.34 19.31 19.16
N LEU A 366 -4.64 19.21 20.46
CA LEU A 366 -6.01 19.12 20.97
C LEU A 366 -6.72 20.48 21.08
N GLU A 367 -6.01 21.57 20.79
CA GLU A 367 -6.56 22.92 20.74
C GLU A 367 -7.61 22.99 19.61
N ASN A 368 -8.89 23.12 20.00
CA ASN A 368 -10.04 23.14 19.08
C ASN A 368 -10.17 21.91 18.18
N SER A 369 -9.56 20.78 18.57
CA SER A 369 -9.70 19.53 17.85
C SER A 369 -10.33 18.44 18.71
N TYR A 370 -10.82 17.41 18.04
CA TYR A 370 -11.32 16.18 18.62
C TYR A 370 -10.57 15.02 17.99
N VAL A 371 -10.13 14.07 18.81
CA VAL A 371 -9.53 12.80 18.39
C VAL A 371 -10.29 11.67 19.10
N LEU A 372 -10.82 10.72 18.33
CA LEU A 372 -11.47 9.54 18.90
C LEU A 372 -10.48 8.70 19.70
N GLN A 373 -10.89 8.23 20.89
CA GLN A 373 -10.15 7.26 21.67
C GLN A 373 -10.67 5.86 21.34
N GLU A 374 -10.02 5.18 20.40
CA GLU A 374 -10.36 3.81 20.01
C GLU A 374 -10.14 2.87 21.22
N LYS A 375 -11.19 2.18 21.67
CA LYS A 375 -11.13 1.28 22.85
C LYS A 375 -10.32 0.02 22.55
N GLU A 376 -10.45 -0.50 21.33
CA GLU A 376 -9.77 -1.69 20.84
C GLU A 376 -9.35 -1.48 19.39
N ASP A 377 -8.15 -1.96 19.04
CA ASP A 377 -7.71 -1.99 17.64
C ASP A 377 -8.50 -3.03 16.83
N ASP A 378 -8.67 -2.80 15.53
CA ASP A 378 -9.18 -3.84 14.64
C ASP A 378 -8.31 -5.09 14.76
N PRO A 379 -8.90 -6.30 14.95
CA PRO A 379 -8.14 -7.53 15.13
C PRO A 379 -7.21 -7.89 13.97
N SER A 380 -7.36 -7.27 12.79
CA SER A 380 -6.43 -7.43 11.68
C SER A 380 -5.07 -6.79 11.91
N TYR A 381 -4.94 -5.80 12.80
CA TYR A 381 -3.67 -5.16 13.08
C TYR A 381 -2.78 -5.97 14.02
N ILE A 382 -1.47 -5.92 13.78
CA ILE A 382 -0.42 -6.40 14.67
C ILE A 382 0.46 -5.19 15.00
N ARG A 383 0.26 -4.65 16.21
CA ARG A 383 1.04 -3.53 16.72
C ARG A 383 2.45 -3.98 17.10
N GLY A 384 3.45 -3.21 16.70
CA GLY A 384 4.83 -3.39 17.17
C GLY A 384 4.91 -3.35 18.69
N ALA A 385 5.85 -4.10 19.27
CA ALA A 385 5.97 -4.24 20.73
C ALA A 385 6.28 -2.90 21.43
N ARG A 386 6.99 -2.02 20.73
CA ARG A 386 7.45 -0.71 21.24
C ARG A 386 7.47 0.33 20.12
N PRO A 387 7.46 1.63 20.45
CA PRO A 387 7.54 2.69 19.46
C PRO A 387 8.78 2.63 18.59
N GLY A 388 8.63 3.11 17.35
CA GLY A 388 9.74 3.40 16.45
C GLY A 388 10.59 4.58 16.93
N PRO A 389 11.82 4.72 16.41
CA PRO A 389 12.81 5.66 16.96
C PRO A 389 12.59 7.12 16.56
N TYR A 390 11.79 7.40 15.52
CA TYR A 390 11.66 8.74 14.93
C TYR A 390 10.24 9.28 14.97
N VAL A 391 9.24 8.47 14.56
CA VAL A 391 7.81 8.80 14.63
C VAL A 391 7.27 8.62 16.05
N GLU A 392 7.93 7.78 16.87
CA GLU A 392 7.52 7.45 18.24
C GLU A 392 6.13 6.83 18.38
N GLU A 393 5.65 6.23 17.30
CA GLU A 393 4.45 5.40 17.23
C GLU A 393 4.80 3.93 17.08
N LYS A 394 3.86 3.04 17.41
CA LYS A 394 4.02 1.59 17.18
C LYS A 394 3.69 1.25 15.73
N GLY A 395 4.56 0.45 15.10
CA GLY A 395 4.34 -0.04 13.73
C GLY A 395 3.00 -0.76 13.60
N ARG A 396 2.29 -0.54 12.49
CA ARG A 396 0.97 -1.13 12.21
C ARG A 396 1.06 -2.15 11.08
N ASN A 397 1.38 -3.38 11.44
CA ASN A 397 1.37 -4.50 10.49
C ASN A 397 -0.04 -5.08 10.36
N ILE A 398 -0.33 -5.80 9.29
CA ILE A 398 -1.65 -6.37 9.01
C ILE A 398 -1.54 -7.89 8.87
N CYS A 399 -2.49 -8.62 9.43
CA CYS A 399 -2.71 -10.05 9.15
C CYS A 399 -4.21 -10.33 9.02
N THR A 400 -4.62 -10.82 7.84
CA THR A 400 -6.04 -11.09 7.53
C THR A 400 -6.16 -12.18 6.46
N ARG A 401 -7.37 -12.64 6.18
CA ARG A 401 -7.65 -13.52 5.03
C ARG A 401 -8.15 -12.72 3.83
N LEU A 402 -7.81 -13.16 2.62
CA LEU A 402 -8.33 -12.62 1.37
C LEU A 402 -9.24 -13.67 0.71
N GLY A 403 -10.42 -13.86 1.32
CA GLY A 403 -11.35 -14.93 0.95
C GLY A 403 -10.94 -16.27 1.57
N LYS A 404 -11.30 -17.37 0.91
CA LYS A 404 -11.21 -18.71 1.50
C LYS A 404 -9.78 -19.24 1.68
N ARG A 405 -8.93 -19.13 0.67
CA ARG A 405 -7.67 -19.91 0.60
C ARG A 405 -6.39 -19.07 0.65
N ILE A 406 -6.50 -17.77 0.90
CA ILE A 406 -5.36 -16.85 0.93
C ILE A 406 -5.27 -16.18 2.31
N ALA A 407 -4.16 -16.40 3.03
CA ALA A 407 -3.72 -15.52 4.11
C ALA A 407 -2.91 -14.36 3.54
N PHE A 408 -3.01 -13.19 4.17
CA PHE A 408 -2.29 -12.00 3.80
C PHE A 408 -1.61 -11.38 5.01
N ILE A 409 -0.35 -11.01 4.86
CA ILE A 409 0.40 -10.20 5.80
C ILE A 409 0.95 -8.95 5.11
N ALA A 410 0.88 -7.81 5.78
CA ALA A 410 1.53 -6.58 5.34
C ALA A 410 2.45 -6.06 6.43
N ILE A 411 3.70 -5.78 6.08
CA ILE A 411 4.73 -5.36 7.04
C ILE A 411 4.96 -3.86 6.90
N ASP A 412 4.76 -3.13 7.99
CA ASP A 412 5.07 -1.71 8.10
C ASP A 412 6.59 -1.52 8.15
N GLY A 413 7.18 -1.18 7.01
CA GLY A 413 8.61 -1.05 6.84
C GLY A 413 9.18 0.34 7.14
N ARG A 414 8.39 1.28 7.69
CA ARG A 414 8.83 2.68 7.90
C ARG A 414 8.76 3.13 9.35
N THR A 415 7.77 2.70 10.13
CA THR A 415 7.62 3.18 11.52
C THR A 415 8.84 2.85 12.39
N GLU A 416 9.36 1.62 12.28
CA GLU A 416 10.49 1.12 13.10
C GLU A 416 11.85 1.27 12.41
N ARG A 417 11.86 1.76 11.16
CA ARG A 417 13.04 1.73 10.29
C ARG A 417 14.15 2.64 10.79
N THR A 418 15.37 2.13 10.65
CA THR A 418 16.63 2.87 10.72
C THR A 418 17.49 2.45 9.53
N ARG A 419 18.58 3.19 9.28
CA ARG A 419 19.58 2.83 8.26
C ARG A 419 20.13 1.40 8.37
N HIS A 420 20.01 0.76 9.54
CA HIS A 420 20.59 -0.56 9.78
C HIS A 420 19.57 -1.66 10.03
N GLN A 421 18.27 -1.33 10.13
CA GLN A 421 17.23 -2.27 10.49
C GLN A 421 15.87 -1.77 10.00
N VAL A 422 15.08 -2.64 9.37
CA VAL A 422 13.72 -2.29 8.89
C VAL A 422 12.70 -2.44 10.02
N ASN A 423 12.66 -3.60 10.67
CA ASN A 423 11.75 -3.86 11.80
C ASN A 423 12.49 -4.48 12.99
N TYR A 424 11.92 -4.31 14.18
CA TYR A 424 12.41 -4.98 15.37
C TYR A 424 12.24 -6.50 15.28
N PRO A 425 13.20 -7.31 15.77
CA PRO A 425 13.05 -8.77 15.85
C PRO A 425 11.75 -9.20 16.53
N GLU A 426 11.35 -8.51 17.59
CA GLU A 426 10.11 -8.79 18.34
C GLU A 426 8.85 -8.52 17.51
N THR A 427 8.90 -7.54 16.59
CA THR A 427 7.79 -7.25 15.67
C THR A 427 7.63 -8.39 14.65
N TYR A 428 8.73 -8.94 14.14
CA TYR A 428 8.65 -10.16 13.32
C TYR A 428 8.06 -11.34 14.13
N ASP A 429 8.44 -11.52 15.40
CA ASP A 429 7.88 -12.58 16.23
C ASP A 429 6.37 -12.47 16.37
N LEU A 430 5.85 -11.27 16.63
CA LEU A 430 4.40 -11.03 16.68
C LEU A 430 3.70 -11.35 15.35
N ILE A 431 4.31 -11.00 14.21
CA ILE A 431 3.75 -11.28 12.87
C ILE A 431 3.67 -12.78 12.61
N PHE A 432 4.77 -13.50 12.83
CA PHE A 432 4.82 -14.93 12.58
C PHE A 432 3.96 -15.72 13.58
N ASP A 433 3.92 -15.33 14.87
CA ASP A 433 3.04 -15.95 15.86
C ASP A 433 1.57 -15.79 15.47
N ARG A 434 1.17 -14.63 14.94
CA ARG A 434 -0.20 -14.41 14.46
C ARG A 434 -0.51 -15.22 13.21
N LEU A 435 0.41 -15.25 12.24
CA LEU A 435 0.27 -16.04 11.01
C LEU A 435 0.18 -17.54 11.31
N GLU A 436 1.01 -18.07 12.21
CA GLU A 436 0.96 -19.47 12.61
C GLU A 436 -0.39 -19.85 13.25
N LYS A 437 -0.96 -18.96 14.09
CA LYS A 437 -2.28 -19.18 14.68
C LYS A 437 -3.36 -19.24 13.59
N GLU A 438 -3.32 -18.32 12.64
CA GLU A 438 -4.27 -18.27 11.52
C GLU A 438 -4.20 -19.54 10.66
N LEU A 439 -2.99 -19.95 10.27
CA LEU A 439 -2.77 -21.15 9.46
C LEU A 439 -3.13 -22.44 10.20
N SER A 440 -2.86 -22.49 11.51
CA SER A 440 -3.26 -23.63 12.35
C SER A 440 -4.78 -23.74 12.45
N ALA A 441 -5.48 -22.62 12.64
CA ALA A 441 -6.93 -22.57 12.70
C ALA A 441 -7.59 -22.92 11.35
N ALA A 442 -6.93 -22.62 10.24
CA ALA A 442 -7.42 -22.96 8.90
C ALA A 442 -7.40 -24.45 8.57
N ASN A 443 -6.68 -25.29 9.34
CA ASN A 443 -6.59 -26.74 9.14
C ASN A 443 -6.30 -27.15 7.68
N GLY A 444 -5.40 -26.43 7.00
CA GLY A 444 -5.01 -26.69 5.62
C GLY A 444 -5.96 -26.15 4.54
N GLU A 445 -6.99 -25.38 4.91
CA GLU A 445 -7.85 -24.66 3.97
C GLU A 445 -7.06 -23.59 3.20
N ILE A 446 -6.22 -22.83 3.89
CA ILE A 446 -5.34 -21.83 3.29
C ILE A 446 -4.25 -22.53 2.45
N LYS A 447 -4.10 -22.11 1.20
CA LYS A 447 -3.12 -22.62 0.23
C LYS A 447 -2.01 -21.62 -0.06
N HIS A 448 -2.29 -20.33 0.10
CA HIS A 448 -1.35 -19.25 -0.18
C HIS A 448 -1.18 -18.31 1.00
N VAL A 449 0.04 -17.82 1.17
CA VAL A 449 0.36 -16.66 2.01
C VAL A 449 0.89 -15.56 1.08
N ILE A 450 0.21 -14.42 1.04
CA ILE A 450 0.68 -13.23 0.34
C ILE A 450 1.33 -12.29 1.35
N VAL A 451 2.55 -11.83 1.06
CA VAL A 451 3.35 -10.93 1.90
C VAL A 451 3.51 -9.60 1.17
N LEU A 452 3.08 -8.50 1.76
CA LEU A 452 3.29 -7.16 1.23
C LEU A 452 4.48 -6.47 1.91
N LEU A 453 5.42 -5.99 1.09
CA LEU A 453 6.57 -5.17 1.48
C LEU A 453 6.58 -3.90 0.63
N GLY A 454 6.99 -2.76 1.21
CA GLY A 454 7.13 -1.50 0.45
C GLY A 454 8.19 -1.63 -0.65
N VAL A 455 9.34 -2.19 -0.27
CA VAL A 455 10.49 -2.35 -1.17
C VAL A 455 10.65 -3.82 -1.63
N PRO A 456 10.97 -4.09 -2.91
CA PRO A 456 11.18 -5.43 -3.43
C PRO A 456 12.28 -6.20 -2.71
N ILE A 457 12.03 -7.47 -2.41
CA ILE A 457 12.97 -8.30 -1.67
C ILE A 457 13.82 -9.18 -2.60
N ALA A 458 13.29 -9.66 -3.73
CA ALA A 458 14.02 -10.43 -4.74
C ALA A 458 14.32 -9.57 -5.99
N TYR A 459 15.32 -8.69 -5.86
CA TYR A 459 15.66 -7.68 -6.86
C TYR A 459 17.18 -7.59 -7.09
N PRO A 460 17.68 -7.09 -8.24
CA PRO A 460 19.11 -6.97 -8.48
C PRO A 460 19.79 -6.10 -7.42
N ARG A 461 20.95 -6.55 -6.93
CA ARG A 461 21.76 -5.78 -5.98
C ARG A 461 22.32 -4.54 -6.66
N LEU A 462 22.08 -3.39 -6.05
CA LEU A 462 22.54 -2.11 -6.55
C LEU A 462 23.71 -1.52 -5.76
N ALA A 463 24.22 -2.18 -4.71
CA ALA A 463 25.37 -1.73 -3.90
C ALA A 463 26.68 -1.47 -4.68
N TRP A 464 26.75 -1.82 -5.96
CA TRP A 464 27.88 -1.47 -6.82
C TRP A 464 27.70 -0.10 -7.49
N LEU A 465 26.48 0.40 -7.60
CA LEU A 465 26.13 1.68 -8.21
C LEU A 465 26.77 2.84 -7.45
N GLU A 466 26.90 2.70 -6.12
CA GLU A 466 27.75 3.54 -5.25
C GLU A 466 29.16 3.73 -5.83
N ASN A 467 29.82 2.66 -6.27
CA ASN A 467 31.18 2.72 -6.82
C ASN A 467 31.25 3.37 -8.21
N ILE A 468 30.17 3.30 -9.00
CA ILE A 468 30.11 3.99 -10.30
C ILE A 468 29.79 5.47 -10.11
N ILE A 469 28.86 5.81 -9.23
CA ILE A 469 28.46 7.18 -8.91
C ILE A 469 29.58 7.95 -8.21
N SER A 470 30.31 7.29 -7.31
CA SER A 470 31.49 7.85 -6.63
C SER A 470 32.76 7.82 -7.49
N SER A 471 32.70 7.31 -8.73
CA SER A 471 33.85 7.22 -9.62
C SER A 471 34.39 8.62 -10.01
N PRO A 472 35.73 8.81 -10.07
CA PRO A 472 36.35 10.04 -10.55
C PRO A 472 35.91 10.49 -11.95
N VAL A 473 35.39 9.56 -12.76
CA VAL A 473 34.88 9.83 -14.12
C VAL A 473 33.57 10.65 -14.10
N ILE A 474 32.77 10.55 -13.02
CA ILE A 474 31.54 11.33 -12.83
C ILE A 474 31.83 12.68 -12.15
N ALA A 475 33.02 12.85 -11.56
CA ALA A 475 33.41 14.09 -10.87
C ALA A 475 33.30 15.37 -11.74
N PRO A 476 33.62 15.38 -13.05
CA PRO A 476 33.42 16.55 -13.91
C PRO A 476 31.94 16.91 -14.08
N ILE A 477 31.05 15.91 -14.15
CA ILE A 477 29.60 16.09 -14.27
C ILE A 477 29.04 16.64 -12.94
N ARG A 478 29.46 16.09 -11.79
CA ARG A 478 29.14 16.62 -10.45
C ARG A 478 29.60 18.07 -10.30
N LEU A 479 30.81 18.39 -10.76
CA LEU A 479 31.38 19.74 -10.69
C LEU A 479 30.63 20.74 -11.56
N LEU A 480 30.24 20.34 -12.78
CA LEU A 480 29.44 21.18 -13.69
C LEU A 480 28.03 21.43 -13.14
N ASN A 481 27.38 20.41 -12.58
CA ASN A 481 26.05 20.57 -11.97
C ASN A 481 26.11 21.51 -10.75
N ARG A 482 27.09 21.30 -9.86
CA ARG A 482 27.32 22.14 -8.67
C ARG A 482 27.69 23.60 -8.99
N ARG A 483 28.32 23.85 -10.15
CA ARG A 483 28.85 25.17 -10.53
C ARG A 483 27.93 25.97 -11.45
N PHE A 484 27.10 25.31 -12.26
CA PHE A 484 26.29 25.96 -13.29
C PHE A 484 24.79 25.68 -13.18
N GLY A 485 24.33 24.82 -12.24
CA GLY A 485 22.92 24.49 -12.08
C GLY A 485 22.32 23.73 -13.27
N VAL A 486 23.18 23.18 -14.14
CA VAL A 486 22.77 22.40 -15.31
C VAL A 486 22.71 20.93 -14.91
N GLY A 487 21.55 20.47 -14.46
CA GLY A 487 21.28 19.09 -14.03
C GLY A 487 20.45 18.96 -12.75
N GLY A 488 19.46 19.82 -12.56
CA GLY A 488 18.72 20.04 -11.30
C GLY A 488 17.86 18.91 -10.73
N ASP A 489 17.82 17.72 -11.34
CA ASP A 489 16.89 16.61 -10.98
C ASP A 489 17.61 15.29 -10.67
N LEU A 490 18.87 15.31 -10.21
CA LEU A 490 19.67 14.08 -10.03
C LEU A 490 20.46 13.98 -8.71
N PHE A 491 20.33 14.93 -7.78
CA PHE A 491 21.13 14.97 -6.55
C PHE A 491 20.32 15.43 -5.34
N ASN A 492 20.43 14.69 -4.24
CA ASN A 492 19.69 14.96 -3.02
C ASN A 492 20.28 16.18 -2.31
N LYS A 493 19.40 17.11 -1.90
CA LYS A 493 19.80 18.34 -1.19
C LYS A 493 20.10 18.11 0.30
N PHE A 494 19.80 16.93 0.83
CA PHE A 494 19.94 16.62 2.25
C PHE A 494 21.38 16.30 2.68
N ASP A 495 22.23 15.79 1.82
CA ASP A 495 23.63 15.45 2.15
C ASP A 495 24.61 15.64 0.99
N GLY A 496 24.12 15.93 -0.23
CA GLY A 496 24.94 16.11 -1.42
C GLY A 496 25.31 14.79 -2.13
N GLU A 497 24.67 13.69 -1.75
CA GLU A 497 24.70 12.42 -2.47
C GLU A 497 23.68 12.43 -3.63
N VAL A 498 23.79 11.46 -4.55
CA VAL A 498 22.83 11.29 -5.66
C VAL A 498 21.56 10.68 -5.07
N ASP A 499 20.35 11.11 -5.45
CA ASP A 499 19.08 10.50 -4.98
C ASP A 499 19.11 8.96 -5.14
N LEU A 500 19.72 8.51 -6.24
CA LEU A 500 19.99 7.10 -6.56
C LEU A 500 20.96 6.36 -5.62
N LEU A 501 21.53 6.99 -4.58
CA LEU A 501 22.38 6.39 -3.55
C LEU A 501 21.61 6.12 -2.26
N ASP A 502 20.67 7.00 -1.89
CA ASP A 502 19.80 6.79 -0.73
C ASP A 502 18.87 5.59 -0.99
N ASP A 503 18.29 5.50 -2.19
CA ASP A 503 17.49 4.33 -2.67
C ASP A 503 18.25 2.99 -2.56
N LEU A 504 19.59 3.02 -2.59
CA LEU A 504 20.41 1.80 -2.52
C LEU A 504 20.49 1.21 -1.13
N ASP A 505 20.51 2.08 -0.11
CA ASP A 505 20.53 1.71 1.29
C ASP A 505 19.10 1.30 1.75
N ASP A 506 18.04 1.77 1.08
CA ASP A 506 16.63 1.42 1.36
C ASP A 506 16.28 -0.04 1.06
N HIS A 507 16.97 -0.63 0.09
CA HIS A 507 16.68 -1.98 -0.41
C HIS A 507 17.03 -3.07 0.60
N TYR A 508 16.19 -4.11 0.70
CA TYR A 508 16.52 -5.34 1.45
C TYR A 508 17.83 -5.99 0.99
N THR A 509 18.27 -5.71 -0.24
CA THR A 509 19.51 -6.25 -0.81
C THR A 509 20.77 -5.44 -0.44
N ALA A 510 20.59 -4.27 0.19
CA ALA A 510 21.65 -3.42 0.73
C ALA A 510 22.48 -4.17 1.77
N ARG A 511 23.74 -3.76 1.94
CA ARG A 511 24.69 -4.46 2.81
C ARG A 511 24.17 -4.61 4.24
N HIS A 512 23.54 -3.57 4.77
CA HIS A 512 23.03 -3.52 6.14
C HIS A 512 21.82 -4.44 6.36
N HIS A 513 20.95 -4.62 5.36
CA HIS A 513 19.71 -5.38 5.49
C HIS A 513 19.83 -6.87 5.11
N LYS A 514 20.97 -7.32 4.55
CA LYS A 514 21.13 -8.72 4.10
C LYS A 514 20.86 -9.78 5.17
N ARG A 515 21.22 -9.52 6.44
CA ARG A 515 20.97 -10.46 7.54
C ARG A 515 19.48 -10.56 7.85
N GLU A 516 18.83 -9.42 8.02
CA GLU A 516 17.39 -9.31 8.28
C GLU A 516 16.58 -9.94 7.14
N ARG A 517 16.89 -9.59 5.89
CA ARG A 517 16.34 -10.20 4.68
C ARG A 517 16.43 -11.72 4.70
N ARG A 518 17.61 -12.27 5.01
CA ARG A 518 17.81 -13.73 5.05
C ARG A 518 16.91 -14.38 6.09
N ILE A 519 16.84 -13.80 7.31
CA ILE A 519 16.02 -14.31 8.40
C ILE A 519 14.53 -14.29 8.00
N LEU A 520 14.06 -13.19 7.42
CA LEU A 520 12.66 -13.07 6.97
C LEU A 520 12.30 -14.16 5.95
N ILE A 521 13.11 -14.34 4.90
CA ILE A 521 12.86 -15.36 3.88
C ILE A 521 12.93 -16.77 4.48
N GLN A 522 13.90 -17.07 5.35
CA GLN A 522 14.01 -18.38 5.99
C GLN A 522 12.80 -18.69 6.90
N ARG A 523 12.28 -17.69 7.61
CA ARG A 523 11.03 -17.86 8.40
C ARG A 523 9.82 -18.11 7.50
N LEU A 524 9.71 -17.42 6.36
CA LEU A 524 8.67 -17.69 5.37
C LEU A 524 8.80 -19.11 4.79
N GLN A 525 10.02 -19.59 4.56
CA GLN A 525 10.27 -20.95 4.05
C GLN A 525 9.82 -21.99 5.07
N HIS A 526 10.09 -21.74 6.34
CA HIS A 526 9.63 -22.58 7.44
C HIS A 526 8.09 -22.63 7.52
N ILE A 527 7.42 -21.48 7.40
CA ILE A 527 5.95 -21.43 7.35
C ILE A 527 5.41 -22.22 6.15
N SER A 528 6.01 -22.01 4.97
CA SER A 528 5.66 -22.70 3.74
C SER A 528 5.72 -24.23 3.91
N GLU A 529 6.85 -24.72 4.43
CA GLU A 529 7.07 -26.15 4.69
C GLU A 529 6.10 -26.72 5.74
N ARG A 530 5.98 -26.05 6.89
CA ARG A 530 5.20 -26.53 8.04
C ARG A 530 3.70 -26.59 7.76
N PHE A 531 3.16 -25.60 7.04
CA PHE A 531 1.73 -25.48 6.79
C PHE A 531 1.32 -25.87 5.37
N SER A 532 2.27 -26.28 4.53
CA SER A 532 2.01 -26.62 3.12
C SER A 532 1.33 -25.48 2.36
N VAL A 533 1.86 -24.26 2.53
CA VAL A 533 1.36 -23.04 1.88
C VAL A 533 2.39 -22.48 0.91
N ARG A 534 1.96 -21.99 -0.24
CA ARG A 534 2.82 -21.27 -1.18
C ARG A 534 2.93 -19.80 -0.77
N VAL A 535 4.15 -19.25 -0.75
CA VAL A 535 4.38 -17.84 -0.43
C VAL A 535 4.55 -17.02 -1.71
N THR A 536 3.79 -15.94 -1.82
CA THR A 536 3.93 -14.91 -2.85
C THR A 536 4.19 -13.57 -2.17
N ILE A 537 5.14 -12.79 -2.67
CA ILE A 537 5.57 -11.51 -2.12
C ILE A 537 5.22 -10.41 -3.11
N LEU A 538 4.64 -9.32 -2.63
CA LEU A 538 4.34 -8.11 -3.38
C LEU A 538 5.34 -7.02 -2.98
N GLY A 539 5.92 -6.32 -3.95
CA GLY A 539 6.91 -5.25 -3.72
C GLY A 539 6.72 -4.05 -4.66
N GLY A 540 6.94 -2.85 -4.13
CA GLY A 540 6.73 -1.56 -4.79
C GLY A 540 8.01 -0.78 -5.08
N ASP A 541 7.98 0.54 -4.83
CA ASP A 541 9.12 1.48 -4.75
C ASP A 541 9.92 1.76 -6.05
N VAL A 542 10.34 0.73 -6.80
CA VAL A 542 11.40 0.86 -7.84
C VAL A 542 10.99 1.41 -9.21
N HIS A 543 9.76 1.91 -9.36
CA HIS A 543 9.13 2.48 -10.56
C HIS A 543 9.24 1.64 -11.87
N LEU A 544 9.51 0.34 -11.77
CA LEU A 544 9.43 -0.59 -12.90
C LEU A 544 8.78 -1.94 -12.52
N ALA A 545 8.31 -2.69 -13.52
CA ALA A 545 7.83 -4.04 -13.31
C ALA A 545 8.94 -5.09 -13.40
N ALA A 546 8.94 -6.07 -12.49
CA ALA A 546 9.83 -7.23 -12.51
C ALA A 546 9.20 -8.41 -11.77
N ILE A 547 9.66 -9.64 -12.07
CA ILE A 547 9.29 -10.82 -11.31
C ILE A 547 10.55 -11.46 -10.74
N GLY A 548 10.76 -11.33 -9.44
CA GLY A 548 11.80 -12.04 -8.71
C GLY A 548 11.31 -13.39 -8.21
N ARG A 549 12.22 -14.32 -7.93
CA ARG A 549 11.88 -15.60 -7.31
C ARG A 549 13.01 -16.17 -6.48
N PHE A 550 12.66 -16.81 -5.38
CA PHE A 550 13.50 -17.74 -4.62
C PHE A 550 13.13 -19.16 -4.99
N TYR A 551 14.07 -20.11 -4.92
CA TYR A 551 13.82 -21.53 -5.19
C TYR A 551 14.95 -22.38 -4.63
N SER A 552 14.68 -23.66 -4.39
CA SER A 552 15.70 -24.65 -4.08
C SER A 552 16.70 -24.75 -5.24
N LYS A 553 17.99 -24.83 -4.94
CA LYS A 553 19.05 -25.03 -5.94
C LYS A 553 18.67 -26.11 -6.95
N VAL A 554 18.77 -25.80 -8.24
CA VAL A 554 18.37 -26.67 -9.36
C VAL A 554 18.98 -28.08 -9.26
N GLY A 555 20.24 -28.19 -8.80
CA GLY A 555 20.92 -29.46 -8.59
C GLY A 555 20.26 -30.40 -7.58
N SER A 556 19.39 -29.88 -6.70
CA SER A 556 18.64 -30.66 -5.71
C SER A 556 17.48 -31.45 -6.33
N LYS A 557 17.08 -31.12 -7.57
CA LYS A 557 16.01 -31.80 -8.33
C LYS A 557 14.68 -31.90 -7.57
N ILE A 558 14.36 -30.89 -6.77
CA ILE A 558 13.07 -30.77 -6.08
C ILE A 558 12.08 -30.13 -7.05
N PRO A 559 10.96 -30.78 -7.41
CA PRO A 559 9.94 -30.17 -8.24
C PRO A 559 9.27 -28.99 -7.52
N VAL A 560 8.90 -27.93 -8.26
CA VAL A 560 8.33 -26.71 -7.67
C VAL A 560 7.09 -26.97 -6.82
N ILE A 561 6.24 -27.93 -7.22
CA ILE A 561 5.05 -28.31 -6.46
C ILE A 561 5.36 -28.78 -5.03
N ASN A 562 6.56 -29.31 -4.79
CA ASN A 562 7.01 -29.78 -3.47
C ASN A 562 8.06 -28.85 -2.84
N ASP A 563 8.46 -27.76 -3.50
CA ASP A 563 9.54 -26.89 -3.03
C ASP A 563 9.01 -25.76 -2.14
N PRO A 564 9.18 -25.79 -0.80
CA PRO A 564 8.75 -24.71 0.08
C PRO A 564 9.62 -23.44 -0.06
N ARG A 565 10.74 -23.53 -0.80
CA ARG A 565 11.63 -22.39 -1.09
C ARG A 565 11.23 -21.65 -2.35
N TYR A 566 10.38 -22.24 -3.18
CA TYR A 566 9.83 -21.53 -4.34
C TYR A 566 8.87 -20.43 -3.88
N MET A 567 9.30 -19.18 -4.01
CA MET A 567 8.53 -18.00 -3.64
C MET A 567 8.68 -16.94 -4.72
N VAL A 568 7.57 -16.41 -5.18
CA VAL A 568 7.56 -15.39 -6.25
C VAL A 568 7.44 -14.02 -5.62
N ASN A 569 8.31 -13.08 -6.02
CA ASN A 569 8.15 -11.66 -5.73
C ASN A 569 7.61 -10.95 -6.98
N VAL A 570 6.33 -10.59 -6.94
CA VAL A 570 5.67 -9.75 -7.94
C VAL A 570 6.04 -8.29 -7.64
N VAL A 571 6.83 -7.66 -8.52
CA VAL A 571 7.19 -6.25 -8.41
C VAL A 571 6.36 -5.46 -9.41
N SER A 572 5.50 -4.59 -8.89
CA SER A 572 4.61 -3.75 -9.70
C SER A 572 4.66 -2.31 -9.20
N SER A 573 5.53 -1.54 -9.84
CA SER A 573 5.77 -0.14 -9.54
C SER A 573 6.14 0.56 -10.85
N ALA A 574 5.77 1.80 -11.16
CA ALA A 574 4.77 2.62 -10.50
C ALA A 574 3.45 2.56 -11.29
N ILE A 575 2.29 2.72 -10.64
CA ILE A 575 1.02 2.85 -11.37
C ILE A 575 0.86 4.25 -12.00
N THR A 576 1.46 5.27 -11.39
CA THR A 576 1.32 6.66 -11.81
C THR A 576 2.65 7.34 -12.10
N ASN A 577 3.68 7.11 -11.27
CA ASN A 577 4.95 7.82 -11.38
C ASN A 577 5.70 7.53 -12.68
N LYS A 578 6.63 8.42 -13.04
CA LYS A 578 7.52 8.26 -14.19
C LYS A 578 8.45 7.05 -13.97
N PRO A 579 8.59 6.14 -14.95
CA PRO A 579 9.51 5.02 -14.85
C PRO A 579 10.98 5.47 -14.92
N PRO A 580 11.92 4.64 -14.44
CA PRO A 580 13.33 4.95 -14.51
C PRO A 580 13.82 4.97 -15.97
N PRO A 581 14.95 5.65 -16.27
CA PRO A 581 15.48 5.70 -17.62
C PRO A 581 15.79 4.30 -18.18
N LYS A 582 15.56 4.11 -19.50
CA LYS A 582 15.87 2.87 -20.25
C LYS A 582 17.24 2.27 -19.93
N ALA A 583 18.26 3.12 -19.79
CA ALA A 583 19.62 2.70 -19.46
C ALA A 583 19.73 1.99 -18.10
N VAL A 584 19.00 2.47 -17.10
CA VAL A 584 18.97 1.90 -15.74
C VAL A 584 18.28 0.53 -15.76
N ALA A 585 17.13 0.42 -16.41
CA ALA A 585 16.42 -0.87 -16.56
C ALA A 585 17.28 -1.93 -17.28
N ASN A 586 17.95 -1.54 -18.37
CA ASN A 586 18.84 -2.43 -19.11
C ASN A 586 20.06 -2.87 -18.30
N LEU A 587 20.59 -1.97 -17.48
CA LEU A 587 21.69 -2.26 -16.57
C LEU A 587 21.28 -3.25 -15.48
N LEU A 588 20.11 -3.06 -14.86
CA LEU A 588 19.51 -4.00 -13.92
C LEU A 588 19.37 -5.40 -14.55
N ALA A 589 18.86 -5.47 -15.78
CA ALA A 589 18.71 -6.72 -16.52
C ALA A 589 20.06 -7.41 -16.79
N ARG A 590 21.11 -6.68 -17.16
CA ARG A 590 22.47 -7.22 -17.32
C ARG A 590 23.06 -7.78 -16.02
N ARG A 591 22.53 -7.37 -14.87
CA ARG A 591 22.93 -7.85 -13.55
C ARG A 591 22.02 -8.92 -12.98
N ASN A 592 21.05 -9.43 -13.75
CA ASN A 592 20.32 -10.63 -13.40
C ASN A 592 21.25 -11.85 -13.44
N LYS A 593 21.91 -12.13 -12.33
CA LYS A 593 22.72 -13.33 -12.08
C LYS A 593 21.97 -14.23 -11.11
N ILE A 594 22.24 -15.53 -11.16
CA ILE A 594 21.85 -16.44 -10.08
C ILE A 594 22.63 -16.03 -8.84
N HIS A 595 21.89 -15.72 -7.77
CA HIS A 595 22.44 -15.40 -6.48
C HIS A 595 22.03 -16.45 -5.45
N HIS A 596 22.84 -16.59 -4.41
CA HIS A 596 22.61 -17.57 -3.35
C HIS A 596 22.20 -16.83 -2.07
N LEU A 597 20.95 -17.01 -1.64
CA LEU A 597 20.48 -16.46 -0.37
C LEU A 597 21.19 -17.17 0.81
N ASP A 598 21.30 -18.49 0.70
CA ASP A 598 21.99 -19.40 1.61
C ASP A 598 22.49 -20.65 0.88
N PHE A 599 22.83 -21.72 1.62
CA PHE A 599 23.37 -22.95 1.06
C PHE A 599 22.37 -23.72 0.19
N HIS A 600 21.06 -23.56 0.39
CA HIS A 600 20.01 -24.34 -0.28
C HIS A 600 19.15 -23.53 -1.24
N THR A 601 19.12 -22.20 -1.08
CA THR A 601 18.20 -21.31 -1.78
C THR A 601 18.94 -20.40 -2.77
N ASP A 602 18.51 -20.46 -4.03
CA ASP A 602 18.91 -19.54 -5.08
C ASP A 602 17.82 -18.48 -5.34
N GLU A 603 18.21 -17.36 -5.95
CA GLU A 603 17.32 -16.29 -6.37
C GLU A 603 17.69 -15.76 -7.77
N THR A 604 16.69 -15.44 -8.58
CA THR A 604 16.84 -14.81 -9.91
C THR A 604 15.64 -13.94 -10.25
N LEU A 605 15.79 -13.06 -11.25
CA LEU A 605 14.64 -12.52 -11.98
C LEU A 605 14.19 -13.48 -13.08
N MET A 606 12.88 -13.66 -13.19
CA MET A 606 12.20 -14.44 -14.22
C MET A 606 12.04 -13.63 -15.51
N LYS A 607 12.19 -14.30 -16.65
CA LYS A 607 11.92 -13.71 -17.96
C LYS A 607 10.42 -13.76 -18.23
N ILE A 608 9.78 -12.61 -18.28
CA ILE A 608 8.34 -12.50 -18.58
C ILE A 608 8.06 -11.45 -19.66
N PHE A 609 8.93 -10.46 -19.85
CA PHE A 609 8.72 -9.40 -20.85
C PHE A 609 9.20 -9.85 -22.22
N ASN A 610 8.50 -10.82 -22.81
CA ASN A 610 8.78 -11.40 -24.12
C ASN A 610 8.72 -10.34 -25.23
N GLU A 611 7.71 -9.47 -25.20
CA GLU A 611 7.49 -8.39 -26.18
C GLU A 611 7.52 -7.00 -25.52
N GLN A 612 7.69 -5.95 -26.34
CA GLN A 612 7.56 -4.55 -25.91
C GLN A 612 6.08 -4.12 -25.94
N PRO A 613 5.58 -3.38 -24.93
CA PRO A 613 4.15 -3.10 -24.78
C PRO A 613 3.59 -2.32 -25.99
N GLY A 614 2.64 -2.91 -26.71
CA GLY A 614 2.06 -2.35 -27.94
C GLY A 614 3.09 -2.09 -29.05
N GLY A 615 4.20 -2.83 -29.06
CA GLY A 615 5.32 -2.63 -29.98
C GLY A 615 6.13 -1.34 -29.73
N LYS A 616 5.87 -0.63 -28.63
CA LYS A 616 6.60 0.62 -28.29
C LYS A 616 7.82 0.29 -27.43
N GLU A 617 9.00 0.64 -27.93
CA GLU A 617 10.25 0.36 -27.24
C GLU A 617 10.35 1.07 -25.88
N LYS A 618 10.48 0.30 -24.81
CA LYS A 618 10.73 0.75 -23.41
C LYS A 618 12.10 0.33 -22.91
N SER A 619 12.60 -0.82 -23.37
CA SER A 619 13.88 -1.40 -23.00
C SER A 619 14.65 -1.91 -24.23
N ALA A 620 15.90 -2.36 -24.06
CA ALA A 620 16.62 -3.03 -25.14
C ALA A 620 16.07 -4.46 -25.34
N ASP A 621 16.22 -5.02 -26.55
CA ASP A 621 15.68 -6.34 -26.92
C ASP A 621 16.13 -7.47 -26.00
N PHE A 622 17.36 -7.42 -25.47
CA PHE A 622 17.88 -8.44 -24.56
C PHE A 622 17.24 -8.39 -23.17
N ASN A 623 16.63 -7.27 -22.79
CA ASN A 623 16.01 -7.10 -21.49
C ASN A 623 14.62 -7.74 -21.51
N LYS A 624 14.52 -8.89 -20.84
CA LYS A 624 13.29 -9.68 -20.72
C LYS A 624 12.79 -9.79 -19.27
N VAL A 625 13.43 -9.07 -18.34
CA VAL A 625 13.29 -9.27 -16.89
C VAL A 625 12.89 -8.02 -16.11
N THR A 626 13.06 -6.83 -16.70
CA THR A 626 12.57 -5.57 -16.15
C THR A 626 11.86 -4.75 -17.24
N MET A 627 10.80 -4.05 -16.87
CA MET A 627 10.01 -3.23 -17.79
C MET A 627 9.80 -1.82 -17.21
N PRO A 628 10.53 -0.80 -17.71
CA PRO A 628 10.42 0.58 -17.22
C PRO A 628 9.23 1.29 -17.86
N SER A 629 8.02 0.95 -17.43
CA SER A 629 6.77 1.58 -17.85
C SER A 629 5.78 1.52 -16.69
N ARG A 630 4.80 2.44 -16.66
CA ARG A 630 3.76 2.43 -15.63
C ARG A 630 3.02 1.09 -15.63
N ASN A 631 2.66 0.55 -14.48
CA ASN A 631 2.02 -0.77 -14.40
C ASN A 631 1.24 -1.01 -13.10
N TYR A 632 0.40 -2.04 -13.11
CA TYR A 632 -0.22 -2.64 -11.94
C TYR A 632 -0.35 -4.17 -12.13
N ALA A 633 -0.60 -4.92 -11.07
CA ALA A 633 -0.75 -6.38 -11.15
C ALA A 633 -2.18 -6.83 -10.84
N CYS A 634 -2.67 -7.83 -11.58
CA CYS A 634 -3.88 -8.60 -11.27
C CYS A 634 -3.45 -9.97 -10.74
N ILE A 635 -4.02 -10.40 -9.62
CA ILE A 635 -3.76 -11.72 -9.03
C ILE A 635 -5.11 -12.38 -8.73
N THR A 636 -5.33 -13.56 -9.31
CA THR A 636 -6.61 -14.28 -9.16
C THR A 636 -6.34 -15.75 -8.88
N GLU A 637 -7.03 -16.32 -7.91
CA GLU A 637 -6.98 -17.76 -7.71
C GLU A 637 -7.66 -18.49 -8.88
N VAL A 638 -7.01 -19.56 -9.32
CA VAL A 638 -7.51 -20.44 -10.38
C VAL A 638 -8.58 -21.36 -9.81
N ASP A 639 -9.75 -21.36 -10.44
CA ASP A 639 -10.89 -22.19 -10.06
C ASP A 639 -11.49 -22.83 -11.32
N PHE A 640 -11.49 -24.16 -11.35
CA PHE A 640 -12.06 -24.96 -12.45
C PHE A 640 -13.49 -25.45 -12.17
N SER A 641 -14.08 -25.11 -11.01
CA SER A 641 -15.42 -25.56 -10.65
C SER A 641 -16.48 -25.05 -11.65
N GLY A 642 -17.35 -25.98 -12.08
CA GLY A 642 -18.56 -25.65 -12.85
C GLY A 642 -18.40 -25.41 -14.36
N VAL A 643 -17.23 -25.59 -14.99
CA VAL A 643 -17.06 -25.34 -16.44
C VAL A 643 -16.28 -26.43 -17.19
N ASN A 644 -16.79 -26.81 -18.36
CA ASN A 644 -16.05 -27.57 -19.38
C ASN A 644 -15.16 -26.61 -20.19
N GLY A 645 -13.84 -26.64 -19.98
CA GLY A 645 -12.88 -25.85 -20.76
C GLY A 645 -11.89 -25.09 -19.88
N GLY A 646 -10.62 -25.46 -20.01
CA GLY A 646 -9.46 -24.89 -19.33
C GLY A 646 -8.28 -25.86 -19.43
N THR A 647 -7.05 -25.35 -19.51
CA THR A 647 -5.85 -26.21 -19.58
C THR A 647 -5.42 -26.56 -18.17
N LYS A 648 -6.04 -27.61 -17.61
CA LYS A 648 -5.76 -28.08 -16.25
C LYS A 648 -4.46 -28.89 -16.23
N VAL A 649 -3.48 -28.40 -15.47
CA VAL A 649 -2.25 -29.11 -15.12
C VAL A 649 -2.49 -29.87 -13.83
N ASN A 650 -2.16 -31.16 -13.80
CA ASN A 650 -2.29 -31.99 -12.61
C ASN A 650 -0.96 -32.06 -11.82
N GLU A 651 -1.01 -32.66 -10.62
CA GLU A 651 0.17 -32.76 -9.74
C GLU A 651 1.31 -33.58 -10.38
N GLU A 652 0.98 -34.65 -11.09
CA GLU A 652 1.96 -35.53 -11.74
C GLU A 652 2.72 -34.79 -12.84
N GLU A 653 2.02 -34.05 -13.70
CA GLU A 653 2.61 -33.24 -14.76
C GLU A 653 3.54 -32.17 -14.19
N LEU A 654 3.13 -31.53 -13.09
CA LEU A 654 3.94 -30.52 -12.40
C LEU A 654 5.18 -31.13 -11.71
N ALA A 655 5.04 -32.32 -11.14
CA ALA A 655 6.13 -33.06 -10.49
C ALA A 655 7.14 -33.64 -11.50
N GLN A 656 6.68 -34.01 -12.71
CA GLN A 656 7.50 -34.58 -13.78
C GLN A 656 8.10 -33.52 -14.72
N PHE A 657 7.87 -32.23 -14.45
CA PHE A 657 8.41 -31.16 -15.27
C PHE A 657 9.95 -31.27 -15.39
N PRO A 658 10.52 -31.19 -16.61
CA PRO A 658 11.95 -31.40 -16.80
C PRO A 658 12.81 -30.47 -15.95
N ALA A 659 13.82 -31.02 -15.30
CA ALA A 659 14.75 -30.22 -14.50
C ALA A 659 15.38 -29.12 -15.38
N PRO A 660 15.32 -27.84 -14.96
CA PRO A 660 15.83 -26.73 -15.75
C PRO A 660 17.35 -26.82 -15.88
N LYS A 661 17.91 -26.24 -16.95
CA LYS A 661 19.37 -26.18 -17.13
C LYS A 661 20.03 -25.33 -16.03
N ASN A 662 19.39 -24.22 -15.67
CA ASN A 662 19.76 -23.35 -14.57
C ASN A 662 18.56 -22.50 -14.14
N GLY A 663 18.75 -21.68 -13.11
CA GLY A 663 17.72 -20.82 -12.53
C GLY A 663 17.16 -19.69 -13.41
N HIS A 664 17.67 -19.49 -14.63
CA HIS A 664 17.10 -18.56 -15.62
C HIS A 664 16.11 -19.22 -16.59
N ASN A 665 15.98 -20.54 -16.57
CA ASN A 665 14.98 -21.28 -17.33
C ASN A 665 13.66 -21.37 -16.55
N PRO A 666 12.53 -21.68 -17.23
CA PRO A 666 11.29 -22.05 -16.55
C PRO A 666 11.54 -23.18 -15.54
N LEU A 667 11.03 -23.02 -14.33
CA LEU A 667 11.14 -23.98 -13.23
C LEU A 667 9.94 -24.92 -13.16
N HIS A 668 8.81 -24.54 -13.78
CA HIS A 668 7.59 -25.33 -13.88
C HIS A 668 6.77 -24.90 -15.13
N PRO A 669 5.72 -25.64 -15.54
CA PRO A 669 4.92 -25.34 -16.73
C PRO A 669 4.32 -23.94 -16.77
N GLY A 670 4.02 -23.34 -15.62
CA GLY A 670 3.41 -22.00 -15.55
C GLY A 670 4.35 -20.85 -15.83
N GLU A 671 5.64 -21.12 -15.96
CA GLU A 671 6.62 -20.14 -16.41
C GLU A 671 7.02 -20.37 -17.88
N VAL A 672 6.52 -21.44 -18.51
CA VAL A 672 6.71 -21.67 -19.94
C VAL A 672 5.85 -20.65 -20.69
N ASP A 673 6.47 -19.97 -21.65
CA ASP A 673 5.84 -18.90 -22.44
C ASP A 673 5.22 -17.78 -21.59
N ALA A 674 5.74 -17.58 -20.37
CA ALA A 674 5.38 -16.44 -19.54
C ALA A 674 5.58 -15.13 -20.31
N GLY A 675 4.54 -14.31 -20.38
CA GLY A 675 4.51 -13.10 -21.20
C GLY A 675 3.15 -12.81 -21.82
N THR A 676 3.15 -12.10 -22.96
CA THR A 676 1.94 -11.54 -23.58
C THR A 676 0.95 -12.56 -24.13
N THR A 677 1.44 -13.74 -24.53
CA THR A 677 0.61 -14.83 -25.08
C THR A 677 0.14 -15.81 -24.01
N HIS A 678 0.64 -15.68 -22.77
CA HIS A 678 0.22 -16.55 -21.69
C HIS A 678 -1.28 -16.30 -21.39
N PRO A 679 -2.10 -17.32 -21.15
CA PRO A 679 -3.55 -17.13 -20.94
C PRO A 679 -3.92 -16.19 -19.78
N ALA A 680 -3.11 -16.16 -18.72
CA ALA A 680 -3.29 -15.22 -17.60
C ALA A 680 -3.04 -13.75 -17.96
N ALA A 681 -2.44 -13.45 -19.12
CA ALA A 681 -2.02 -12.09 -19.50
C ALA A 681 -3.17 -11.10 -19.66
N ASP A 682 -4.40 -11.55 -19.91
CA ASP A 682 -5.55 -10.65 -19.98
C ASP A 682 -5.92 -10.04 -18.60
N GLY A 683 -5.43 -10.65 -17.50
CA GLY A 683 -5.75 -10.27 -16.12
C GLY A 683 -7.19 -10.55 -15.71
N ILE A 684 -7.95 -11.32 -16.49
CA ILE A 684 -9.37 -11.62 -16.32
C ILE A 684 -9.59 -13.13 -16.26
N THR A 685 -9.03 -13.87 -17.22
CA THR A 685 -9.03 -15.33 -17.26
C THR A 685 -8.31 -15.86 -16.02
N SER A 686 -8.94 -16.82 -15.34
CA SER A 686 -8.42 -17.45 -14.12
C SER A 686 -8.62 -18.97 -14.14
N ARG A 687 -8.28 -19.61 -15.27
CA ARG A 687 -8.62 -21.02 -15.59
C ARG A 687 -7.46 -21.76 -16.26
N VAL A 688 -6.23 -21.38 -15.94
CA VAL A 688 -5.03 -21.99 -16.51
C VAL A 688 -4.11 -22.48 -15.40
N GLY A 689 -3.51 -23.65 -15.60
CA GLY A 689 -2.64 -24.26 -14.60
C GLY A 689 -3.41 -25.17 -13.65
N MET A 690 -3.18 -25.03 -12.36
CA MET A 690 -3.66 -25.95 -11.33
C MET A 690 -4.76 -25.33 -10.48
N ASP A 691 -5.75 -26.14 -10.08
CA ASP A 691 -6.81 -25.72 -9.14
C ASP A 691 -6.19 -25.19 -7.84
N GLY A 692 -6.63 -24.03 -7.38
CA GLY A 692 -6.04 -23.34 -6.23
C GLY A 692 -4.66 -22.72 -6.50
N GLY A 693 -4.18 -22.67 -7.75
CA GLY A 693 -3.04 -21.84 -8.15
C GLY A 693 -3.38 -20.35 -8.21
N LEU A 694 -2.39 -19.48 -8.40
CA LEU A 694 -2.62 -18.05 -8.62
C LEU A 694 -2.21 -17.66 -10.05
N ASP A 695 -3.15 -17.18 -10.84
CA ASP A 695 -2.88 -16.48 -12.09
C ASP A 695 -2.41 -15.06 -11.78
N VAL A 696 -1.30 -14.65 -12.38
CA VAL A 696 -0.69 -13.32 -12.20
C VAL A 696 -0.54 -12.66 -13.56
N SER A 697 -1.03 -11.42 -13.66
CA SER A 697 -0.86 -10.56 -14.83
C SER A 697 -0.28 -9.22 -14.43
N ILE A 698 0.86 -8.85 -15.01
CA ILE A 698 1.33 -7.45 -14.96
C ILE A 698 0.72 -6.70 -16.14
N ARG A 699 -0.01 -5.63 -15.87
CA ARG A 699 -0.64 -4.75 -16.88
C ARG A 699 0.28 -3.54 -17.06
N VAL A 700 0.98 -3.49 -18.19
CA VAL A 700 2.04 -2.52 -18.48
C VAL A 700 1.54 -1.50 -19.48
N GLU A 701 1.73 -0.22 -19.19
CA GLU A 701 1.40 0.88 -20.07
C GLU A 701 2.09 0.78 -21.43
N ILE A 702 1.27 0.92 -22.48
CA ILE A 702 1.73 1.02 -23.87
C ILE A 702 2.28 2.43 -24.14
N ASP A 703 1.51 3.47 -23.87
CA ASP A 703 1.84 4.86 -24.21
C ASP A 703 1.51 5.82 -23.06
N PRO A 704 2.47 6.58 -22.53
CA PRO A 704 2.20 7.57 -21.49
C PRO A 704 1.30 8.73 -21.94
N ALA A 705 1.22 8.99 -23.25
CA ALA A 705 0.34 10.01 -23.81
C ALA A 705 -1.11 9.51 -24.04
N ASP A 706 -1.37 8.21 -23.90
CA ASP A 706 -2.72 7.66 -24.05
C ASP A 706 -3.56 7.95 -22.80
N LYS A 707 -4.54 8.83 -22.95
CA LYS A 707 -5.46 9.22 -21.87
C LYS A 707 -6.38 8.09 -21.42
N GLU A 708 -6.60 7.08 -22.25
CA GLU A 708 -7.33 5.88 -21.86
C GLU A 708 -6.48 4.95 -20.99
N GLY A 709 -5.17 5.18 -20.89
CA GLY A 709 -4.25 4.37 -20.09
C GLY A 709 -4.20 2.92 -20.56
N THR A 710 -4.19 2.67 -21.87
CA THR A 710 -4.19 1.31 -22.42
C THR A 710 -2.93 0.55 -22.01
N THR A 711 -3.12 -0.68 -21.57
CA THR A 711 -2.03 -1.56 -21.12
C THR A 711 -1.94 -2.83 -21.96
N GLU A 712 -0.74 -3.37 -22.13
CA GLU A 712 -0.50 -4.76 -22.53
C GLU A 712 -0.23 -5.62 -21.30
N GLY A 713 -0.74 -6.85 -21.31
CA GLY A 713 -0.61 -7.76 -20.17
C GLY A 713 0.50 -8.78 -20.36
N TYR A 714 1.12 -9.18 -19.25
CA TYR A 714 2.16 -10.21 -19.20
C TYR A 714 1.81 -11.21 -18.11
N GLY A 715 1.53 -12.44 -18.51
CA GLY A 715 0.94 -13.47 -17.64
C GLY A 715 1.88 -14.61 -17.29
N PHE A 716 1.64 -15.22 -16.14
CA PHE A 716 2.15 -16.52 -15.70
C PHE A 716 1.26 -17.03 -14.54
N TRP A 717 1.51 -18.23 -14.02
CA TRP A 717 0.78 -18.73 -12.85
C TRP A 717 1.70 -19.33 -11.78
N ILE A 718 1.21 -19.40 -10.53
CA ILE A 718 1.94 -19.89 -9.35
C ILE A 718 1.20 -21.09 -8.76
N PRO A 719 1.81 -22.29 -8.67
CA PRO A 719 1.15 -23.46 -8.10
C PRO A 719 1.00 -23.37 -6.58
N PRO A 720 -0.06 -23.98 -6.00
CA PRO A 720 -0.07 -24.26 -4.56
C PRO A 720 1.11 -25.18 -4.18
N LEU A 721 1.46 -25.22 -2.90
CA LEU A 721 2.44 -26.17 -2.39
C LEU A 721 1.74 -27.47 -1.99
N VAL A 722 2.21 -28.59 -2.55
CA VAL A 722 1.81 -29.94 -2.12
C VAL A 722 3.02 -30.55 -1.43
N SER A 723 3.07 -30.44 -0.11
CA SER A 723 4.11 -31.13 0.65
C SER A 723 3.62 -32.53 1.01
N PRO A 724 4.43 -33.60 0.84
CA PRO A 724 4.13 -34.87 1.50
C PRO A 724 4.15 -34.58 3.00
N ARG A 725 2.99 -34.67 3.66
CA ARG A 725 2.88 -34.46 5.12
C ARG A 725 3.99 -35.29 5.78
N MET A 726 4.97 -34.62 6.38
CA MET A 726 5.95 -35.30 7.24
C MET A 726 5.19 -35.75 8.49
N GLU A 727 4.64 -36.95 8.44
CA GLU A 727 4.23 -37.67 9.63
C GLU A 727 5.49 -37.88 10.48
N GLY A 728 5.60 -37.09 11.56
CA GLY A 728 6.54 -37.34 12.64
C GLY A 728 7.92 -36.71 12.49
N HIS A 729 8.03 -35.40 12.71
CA HIS A 729 9.21 -34.87 13.41
C HIS A 729 8.82 -33.81 14.44
N HIS A 730 9.15 -34.13 15.68
CA HIS A 730 8.96 -33.33 16.88
C HIS A 730 9.63 -31.95 16.80
N ARG A 731 8.98 -30.99 17.48
CA ARG A 731 9.51 -29.71 17.97
C ARG A 731 11.02 -29.55 17.81
N PHE A 732 11.46 -28.75 16.83
CA PHE A 732 12.78 -28.15 16.90
C PHE A 732 12.79 -27.11 18.03
N SER A 733 13.78 -27.25 18.92
CA SER A 733 14.06 -26.33 20.02
C SER A 733 14.18 -24.90 19.50
N ARG A 734 13.49 -23.96 20.15
CA ARG A 734 13.82 -22.52 20.06
C ARG A 734 15.35 -22.39 20.18
N HIS A 735 16.01 -21.83 19.17
CA HIS A 735 17.39 -21.43 19.32
C HIS A 735 17.43 -20.37 20.42
N ARG A 736 17.86 -20.80 21.61
CA ARG A 736 18.33 -19.92 22.66
C ARG A 736 19.63 -19.32 22.13
N GLU A 737 19.64 -18.02 21.92
CA GLU A 737 20.86 -17.28 21.61
C GLU A 737 21.95 -17.65 22.62
N ASP A 738 23.13 -17.98 22.12
CA ASP A 738 24.36 -17.97 22.90
C ASP A 738 24.60 -16.54 23.39
N ARG A 739 24.06 -16.23 24.57
CA ARG A 739 24.64 -15.20 25.43
C ARG A 739 25.99 -15.72 25.90
N GLN A 740 27.03 -15.46 25.12
CA GLN A 740 28.38 -15.35 25.69
C GLN A 740 28.38 -14.13 26.61
N THR A 741 28.24 -14.41 27.90
CA THR A 741 28.58 -13.51 28.99
C THR A 741 30.06 -13.18 28.91
N ALA A 742 30.39 -11.99 28.40
CA ALA A 742 31.67 -11.36 28.69
C ALA A 742 31.56 -10.71 30.08
N GLU A 743 32.11 -11.37 31.09
CA GLU A 743 32.47 -10.71 32.35
C GLU A 743 33.61 -9.70 32.08
N PRO A 744 33.55 -8.48 32.64
CA PRO A 744 34.70 -7.59 32.63
C PRO A 744 35.66 -8.00 33.75
N SER A 745 36.83 -8.52 33.39
CA SER A 745 37.94 -8.63 34.33
C SER A 745 38.46 -7.23 34.66
N ALA A 746 38.45 -6.88 35.94
CA ALA A 746 39.13 -5.73 36.49
C ALA A 746 40.65 -5.85 36.34
N ALA A 747 41.27 -4.86 35.69
CA ALA A 747 42.59 -4.29 35.97
C ALA A 747 42.79 -3.07 35.06
#